data_AF-A0A952C4H2-F1
#
_entry.id   AF-A0A952C4H2-F1
#
_cell.length_a   1.000
_cell.length_b   1.000
_cell.length_c   1.000
_cell.angle_alpha   90.00
_cell.angle_beta   90.00
_cell.angle_gamma   90.00
#
_symmetry.space_group_name_H-M   'P 1'
#
loop_
_entity.id
_entity.type
_entity.pdbx_description
1 polymer ?
#
loop_
_entity_poly.entity_id
_entity_poly.type
_entity_poly.pdbx_seq_one_letter_code
_entity_poly.pdbx_strand_id
1 'polypeptide(L)'
;KKLFVFLSLLIIASMTLAACAPAAPVAEPTTAPPPAATEAPAAPAATEAPAEPEAPAPAANQPYKAGYVEFQTNPFYDAISKGLKEGVEESGGELLIVNSAGDLKKELAAVENFLAQDIDVLLISMTDPVGSMESIRKANEAGVPVIVVALGPAEDQNADIVTFIRSNDYKAASEVAEFILEQIGHKGEVVLADGPQVSVVLERMKAFKDVIAKYPDVKIAGHAMKEEVTIPANATMIENLLTAAPNAVAVFDYAGYGIPAAATVLPNLGRENVLVGEIDGIPEEIELLASGAVKGATAQQQPYLFGKEAIKAWLKYREDPKRTDIPAITEVPTLLITHLNAKEFLVPTDAEAPAEPEAPAPMADNPNSADFVWVGNPDEVFDLNGWYAESGVEANVTIKLPGAVKVPDNMTTAVPKANKKYTIGFSVYYTVDEVGAMILESMKSSAAEAGVELLVNDANYDQNAQNQAIEQWILQEVDGVILAPCDFTGVKTSLDALEKANIPVITLNAPLAGGAYSIVTSDTVEQGTIAGELLESALLKAGSDMKGSIIYQTLPFVHPNALTRAKGFKDVFTKYPELKIVELTGISPEEHFNAFDGAIKAYPDMVGAWGLYSSATIGMLNAMRASGKTDLLMSSVDNDKPILAAVYDGELVGTATYSSIAPARWAMSMMVNLLNGVPIPGVIFYENMRVTKDNVEEAFEHYYPGKTLQEYMAGQTQ
;
A
#
# COMPACT_ATOMS: atom_id res chain seq x y z
N LYS A 1 -38.55 -19.76 26.73
CA LYS A 1 -39.03 -21.07 27.23
C LYS A 1 -38.96 -22.07 26.07
N LYS A 2 -38.00 -23.01 26.13
CA LYS A 2 -37.93 -24.38 25.57
C LYS A 2 -38.35 -24.61 24.09
N LEU A 3 -37.72 -25.41 23.23
CA LEU A 3 -36.49 -26.23 23.19
C LEU A 3 -36.59 -27.06 21.88
N PHE A 4 -35.45 -27.52 21.33
CA PHE A 4 -35.24 -28.60 20.32
C PHE A 4 -35.49 -28.30 18.82
N VAL A 5 -34.54 -28.34 17.86
CA VAL A 5 -33.34 -29.18 17.53
C VAL A 5 -33.65 -30.49 16.79
N PHE A 6 -33.14 -30.55 15.54
CA PHE A 6 -32.58 -31.66 14.73
C PHE A 6 -33.11 -33.11 14.82
N LEU A 7 -33.24 -33.75 13.63
CA LEU A 7 -32.37 -34.84 13.12
C LEU A 7 -33.14 -35.99 12.38
N SER A 8 -32.57 -36.38 11.22
CA SER A 8 -32.41 -37.74 10.68
C SER A 8 -33.57 -38.62 10.17
N LEU A 9 -33.52 -38.87 8.84
CA LEU A 9 -33.18 -40.16 8.19
C LEU A 9 -33.83 -41.50 8.64
N LEU A 10 -34.21 -42.27 7.60
CA LEU A 10 -34.13 -43.74 7.42
C LEU A 10 -35.28 -44.65 7.89
N ILE A 11 -35.96 -45.28 6.91
CA ILE A 11 -36.50 -46.65 6.92
C ILE A 11 -36.14 -47.26 5.54
N ILE A 12 -35.11 -48.12 5.38
CA ILE A 12 -34.96 -49.56 5.74
C ILE A 12 -35.65 -50.49 4.71
N ALA A 13 -34.87 -51.11 3.81
CA ALA A 13 -34.42 -52.54 3.78
C ALA A 13 -35.48 -53.51 3.20
N SER A 14 -35.19 -54.54 2.41
CA SER A 14 -34.09 -55.52 2.49
C SER A 14 -34.14 -56.49 1.29
N MET A 15 -32.99 -57.02 0.87
CA MET A 15 -32.76 -58.46 0.62
C MET A 15 -31.28 -58.70 0.23
N THR A 16 -30.66 -59.68 0.90
CA THR A 16 -29.23 -60.03 0.82
C THR A 16 -29.02 -61.51 0.48
N LEU A 17 -27.83 -61.80 -0.11
CA LEU A 17 -26.99 -63.01 -0.05
C LEU A 17 -27.16 -64.18 -1.07
N ALA A 18 -26.17 -64.30 -1.97
CA ALA A 18 -25.39 -65.51 -2.33
C ALA A 18 -24.31 -65.11 -3.38
N ALA A 19 -23.00 -65.07 -3.08
CA ALA A 19 -22.00 -66.14 -3.09
C ALA A 19 -21.07 -66.13 -4.36
N CYS A 20 -19.78 -66.33 -4.11
CA CYS A 20 -18.56 -66.20 -4.92
C CYS A 20 -18.46 -66.93 -6.28
N ALA A 21 -17.77 -66.31 -7.28
CA ALA A 21 -16.92 -66.96 -8.31
C ALA A 21 -16.11 -65.90 -9.13
N PRO A 22 -14.98 -66.26 -9.78
CA PRO A 22 -13.79 -65.39 -9.90
C PRO A 22 -13.69 -64.51 -11.15
N ALA A 23 -12.88 -63.46 -11.05
CA ALA A 23 -12.43 -62.61 -12.15
C ALA A 23 -11.47 -63.35 -13.10
N ALA A 24 -11.59 -63.09 -14.40
CA ALA A 24 -10.70 -63.59 -15.45
C ALA A 24 -9.64 -62.53 -15.85
N PRO A 25 -8.43 -62.95 -16.29
CA PRO A 25 -7.22 -62.14 -16.17
C PRO A 25 -6.89 -61.31 -17.41
N VAL A 26 -6.22 -60.17 -17.17
CA VAL A 26 -5.47 -59.40 -18.17
C VAL A 26 -4.07 -60.01 -18.25
N ALA A 27 -3.58 -60.29 -19.46
CA ALA A 27 -2.26 -60.86 -19.71
C ALA A 27 -1.30 -59.80 -20.29
N GLU A 28 -0.12 -59.67 -19.66
CA GLU A 28 1.05 -58.89 -20.07
C GLU A 28 1.78 -59.52 -21.27
N PRO A 29 2.57 -58.76 -22.05
CA PRO A 29 3.64 -59.33 -22.86
C PRO A 29 5.00 -59.25 -22.14
N THR A 30 5.62 -60.41 -22.04
CA THR A 30 6.92 -60.74 -21.45
C THR A 30 8.12 -60.33 -22.32
N THR A 31 9.27 -60.19 -21.66
CA THR A 31 10.59 -59.81 -22.18
C THR A 31 11.47 -60.99 -22.65
N ALA A 32 12.46 -60.66 -23.51
CA ALA A 32 13.82 -61.24 -23.72
C ALA A 32 14.13 -61.67 -25.18
N PRO A 33 15.42 -61.82 -25.59
CA PRO A 33 16.60 -60.93 -25.54
C PRO A 33 17.24 -60.71 -26.96
N PRO A 34 18.31 -59.89 -27.15
CA PRO A 34 18.75 -59.44 -28.47
C PRO A 34 19.85 -60.30 -29.12
N PRO A 35 20.01 -60.30 -30.46
CA PRO A 35 21.25 -60.70 -31.12
C PRO A 35 22.01 -59.49 -31.71
N ALA A 36 23.34 -59.60 -31.70
CA ALA A 36 24.30 -58.59 -32.11
C ALA A 36 24.76 -58.70 -33.58
N ALA A 37 25.10 -57.52 -34.14
CA ALA A 37 26.13 -57.15 -35.14
C ALA A 37 26.32 -57.95 -36.45
N THR A 38 26.27 -57.27 -37.63
CA THR A 38 27.43 -56.88 -38.49
C THR A 38 27.03 -56.14 -39.80
N GLU A 39 28.01 -55.41 -40.36
CA GLU A 39 28.07 -54.39 -41.46
C GLU A 39 27.52 -54.83 -42.85
N ALA A 40 27.32 -54.02 -43.92
CA ALA A 40 27.89 -52.77 -44.49
C ALA A 40 26.91 -52.28 -45.63
N PRO A 41 27.19 -51.30 -46.54
CA PRO A 41 28.30 -50.35 -46.70
C PRO A 41 27.86 -48.87 -46.91
N ALA A 42 28.86 -47.97 -46.93
CA ALA A 42 28.72 -46.52 -47.11
C ALA A 42 28.22 -46.09 -48.51
N ALA A 43 27.51 -44.96 -48.54
CA ALA A 43 27.10 -44.19 -49.72
C ALA A 43 27.37 -42.67 -49.48
N PRO A 44 27.50 -41.86 -50.55
CA PRO A 44 28.58 -40.88 -50.70
C PRO A 44 28.35 -39.53 -50.01
N ALA A 45 29.47 -38.82 -49.81
CA ALA A 45 29.53 -37.44 -49.34
C ALA A 45 28.58 -36.52 -50.11
N ALA A 46 27.64 -35.90 -49.39
CA ALA A 46 26.79 -34.83 -49.89
C ALA A 46 27.50 -33.49 -49.70
N THR A 47 27.53 -32.74 -50.78
CA THR A 47 28.13 -31.42 -50.95
C THR A 47 27.36 -30.40 -50.11
N GLU A 48 28.08 -29.52 -49.41
CA GLU A 48 27.51 -28.41 -48.64
C GLU A 48 26.64 -27.51 -49.53
N ALA A 49 25.37 -27.35 -49.14
CA ALA A 49 24.53 -26.27 -49.62
C ALA A 49 25.00 -24.95 -48.97
N PRO A 50 25.02 -23.82 -49.69
CA PRO A 50 25.51 -22.56 -49.13
C PRO A 50 24.59 -22.11 -48.00
N ALA A 51 25.20 -21.79 -46.86
CA ALA A 51 24.54 -21.19 -45.70
C ALA A 51 23.75 -19.95 -46.12
N GLU A 52 22.50 -19.88 -45.65
CA GLU A 52 21.71 -18.67 -45.64
C GLU A 52 22.49 -17.60 -44.83
N PRO A 53 22.60 -16.35 -45.31
CA PRO A 53 23.38 -15.35 -44.61
C PRO A 53 22.73 -15.07 -43.24
N GLU A 54 23.44 -15.43 -42.16
CA GLU A 54 23.13 -14.94 -40.81
C GLU A 54 23.01 -13.42 -40.88
N ALA A 55 21.87 -12.90 -40.43
CA ALA A 55 21.66 -11.48 -40.25
C ALA A 55 22.79 -10.93 -39.37
N PRO A 56 23.41 -9.79 -39.72
CA PRO A 56 24.51 -9.25 -38.95
C PRO A 56 24.02 -8.93 -37.53
N ALA A 57 24.76 -9.40 -36.53
CA ALA A 57 24.50 -9.05 -35.13
C ALA A 57 24.49 -7.51 -34.99
N PRO A 58 23.46 -6.92 -34.35
CA PRO A 58 23.40 -5.48 -34.15
C PRO A 58 24.58 -5.03 -33.28
N ALA A 59 25.29 -4.00 -33.75
CA ALA A 59 26.43 -3.43 -33.04
C ALA A 59 26.03 -2.98 -31.61
N ALA A 60 26.96 -3.11 -30.66
CA ALA A 60 26.76 -2.95 -29.21
C ALA A 60 26.21 -1.59 -28.71
N ASN A 61 25.85 -0.65 -29.60
CA ASN A 61 25.30 0.68 -29.29
C ASN A 61 24.03 1.03 -30.11
N GLN A 62 23.33 0.05 -30.70
CA GLN A 62 22.03 0.28 -31.32
C GLN A 62 20.91 0.25 -30.25
N PRO A 63 19.92 1.16 -30.32
CA PRO A 63 18.73 1.08 -29.48
C PRO A 63 17.98 -0.23 -29.76
N TYR A 64 17.35 -0.79 -28.74
CA TYR A 64 16.59 -2.03 -28.81
C TYR A 64 15.30 -1.90 -28.01
N LYS A 65 14.31 -2.76 -28.27
CA LYS A 65 13.04 -2.80 -27.56
C LYS A 65 12.89 -4.12 -26.81
N ALA A 66 12.67 -4.07 -25.51
CA ALA A 66 12.36 -5.22 -24.67
C ALA A 66 10.87 -5.25 -24.34
N GLY A 67 10.23 -6.41 -24.42
CA GLY A 67 8.89 -6.63 -23.87
C GLY A 67 9.00 -7.47 -22.61
N TYR A 68 8.47 -6.99 -21.48
CA TYR A 68 8.38 -7.73 -20.23
C TYR A 68 6.94 -8.07 -19.90
N VAL A 69 6.68 -9.36 -19.72
CA VAL A 69 5.42 -9.83 -19.13
C VAL A 69 5.63 -10.03 -17.64
N GLU A 70 5.00 -9.16 -16.86
CA GLU A 70 4.95 -9.22 -15.41
C GLU A 70 3.85 -10.19 -14.97
N PHE A 71 4.14 -11.08 -14.02
CA PHE A 71 3.18 -12.08 -13.56
C PHE A 71 1.98 -11.44 -12.85
N GLN A 72 2.25 -10.57 -11.87
CA GLN A 72 1.21 -9.89 -11.09
C GLN A 72 1.79 -8.64 -10.42
N THR A 73 0.92 -7.74 -9.97
CA THR A 73 1.35 -6.55 -9.23
C THR A 73 1.62 -6.93 -7.79
N ASN A 74 2.88 -6.87 -7.36
CA ASN A 74 3.30 -6.94 -5.97
C ASN A 74 4.72 -6.37 -5.83
N PRO A 75 5.20 -6.07 -4.60
CA PRO A 75 6.51 -5.46 -4.39
C PRO A 75 7.70 -6.24 -4.97
N PHE A 76 7.60 -7.57 -5.07
CA PHE A 76 8.64 -8.41 -5.65
C PHE A 76 8.75 -8.20 -7.17
N TYR A 77 7.63 -8.21 -7.90
CA TYR A 77 7.64 -7.95 -9.34
C TYR A 77 7.89 -6.49 -9.68
N ASP A 78 7.46 -5.55 -8.84
CA ASP A 78 7.77 -4.13 -8.98
C ASP A 78 9.29 -3.89 -8.93
N ALA A 79 9.99 -4.58 -8.02
CA ALA A 79 11.45 -4.52 -7.92
C ALA A 79 12.17 -5.14 -9.14
N ILE A 80 11.63 -6.23 -9.71
CA ILE A 80 12.12 -6.80 -10.98
C ILE A 80 11.94 -5.77 -12.11
N SER A 81 10.74 -5.21 -12.24
CA SER A 81 10.39 -4.17 -13.21
C SER A 81 11.30 -2.95 -13.09
N LYS A 82 11.66 -2.53 -11.88
CA LYS A 82 12.64 -1.47 -11.62
C LYS A 82 14.03 -1.83 -12.17
N GLY A 83 14.56 -3.00 -11.80
CA GLY A 83 15.88 -3.45 -12.26
C GLY A 83 15.95 -3.62 -13.78
N LEU A 84 14.86 -4.09 -14.40
CA LEU A 84 14.71 -4.16 -15.86
C LEU A 84 14.72 -2.77 -16.49
N LYS A 85 13.90 -1.85 -15.98
CA LYS A 85 13.79 -0.48 -16.51
C LYS A 85 15.14 0.23 -16.49
N GLU A 86 15.84 0.22 -15.36
CA GLU A 86 17.16 0.84 -15.26
C GLU A 86 18.19 0.18 -16.16
N GLY A 87 18.23 -1.17 -16.22
CA GLY A 87 19.14 -1.87 -17.11
C GLY A 87 18.89 -1.51 -18.59
N VAL A 88 17.62 -1.39 -18.98
CA VAL A 88 17.23 -0.98 -20.33
C VAL A 88 17.63 0.46 -20.62
N GLU A 89 17.37 1.39 -19.69
CA GLU A 89 17.75 2.79 -19.81
C GLU A 89 19.27 2.98 -19.92
N GLU A 90 20.04 2.33 -19.03
CA GLU A 90 21.52 2.37 -19.02
C GLU A 90 22.14 1.85 -20.30
N SER A 91 21.46 0.92 -20.98
CA SER A 91 21.92 0.31 -22.24
C SER A 91 21.28 0.92 -23.49
N GLY A 92 20.48 1.98 -23.34
CA GLY A 92 19.89 2.75 -24.43
C GLY A 92 18.73 2.05 -25.15
N GLY A 93 17.98 1.19 -24.48
CA GLY A 93 16.78 0.53 -25.02
C GLY A 93 15.46 1.17 -24.58
N GLU A 94 14.36 0.56 -25.00
CA GLU A 94 12.99 0.86 -24.59
C GLU A 94 12.36 -0.38 -23.95
N LEU A 95 11.66 -0.22 -22.84
CA LEU A 95 10.98 -1.31 -22.14
C LEU A 95 9.46 -1.15 -22.24
N LEU A 96 8.78 -2.17 -22.73
CA LEU A 96 7.34 -2.32 -22.65
C LEU A 96 7.02 -3.30 -21.53
N ILE A 97 6.14 -2.92 -20.60
CA ILE A 97 5.71 -3.81 -19.52
C ILE A 97 4.20 -4.04 -19.65
N VAL A 98 3.79 -5.30 -19.56
CA VAL A 98 2.38 -5.68 -19.42
C VAL A 98 2.24 -6.65 -18.28
N ASN A 99 1.31 -6.34 -17.37
CA ASN A 99 0.95 -7.22 -16.27
C ASN A 99 -0.12 -8.22 -16.71
N SER A 100 0.20 -9.51 -16.59
CA SER A 100 -0.72 -10.60 -16.92
C SER A 100 -1.80 -10.82 -15.84
N ALA A 101 -1.60 -10.30 -14.64
CA ALA A 101 -2.46 -10.48 -13.47
C ALA A 101 -2.78 -11.96 -13.18
N GLY A 102 -1.77 -12.82 -13.37
CA GLY A 102 -1.90 -14.26 -13.23
C GLY A 102 -2.80 -14.93 -14.28
N ASP A 103 -3.17 -14.23 -15.36
CA ASP A 103 -4.04 -14.75 -16.42
C ASP A 103 -3.24 -15.13 -17.67
N LEU A 104 -3.22 -16.42 -17.98
CA LEU A 104 -2.46 -16.98 -19.10
C LEU A 104 -2.90 -16.42 -20.47
N LYS A 105 -4.17 -16.04 -20.63
CA LYS A 105 -4.64 -15.43 -21.89
C LYS A 105 -4.12 -14.01 -22.04
N LYS A 106 -4.07 -13.25 -20.93
CA LYS A 106 -3.47 -11.91 -20.93
C LYS A 106 -1.97 -11.97 -21.19
N GLU A 107 -1.27 -12.94 -20.61
CA GLU A 107 0.14 -13.19 -20.91
C GLU A 107 0.34 -13.43 -22.42
N LEU A 108 -0.41 -14.35 -22.99
CA LEU A 108 -0.30 -14.67 -24.41
C LEU A 108 -0.61 -13.46 -25.31
N ALA A 109 -1.64 -12.69 -24.98
CA ALA A 109 -2.00 -11.47 -25.70
C ALA A 109 -0.91 -10.38 -25.56
N ALA A 110 -0.27 -10.27 -24.39
CA ALA A 110 0.85 -9.36 -24.18
C ALA A 110 2.03 -9.71 -25.09
N VAL A 111 2.39 -11.00 -25.16
CA VAL A 111 3.45 -11.49 -26.05
C VAL A 111 3.13 -11.21 -27.51
N GLU A 112 1.90 -11.51 -27.97
CA GLU A 112 1.48 -11.17 -29.34
C GLU A 112 1.57 -9.66 -29.63
N ASN A 113 1.18 -8.82 -28.67
CA ASN A 113 1.28 -7.37 -28.80
C ASN A 113 2.73 -6.87 -28.80
N PHE A 114 3.63 -7.51 -28.07
CA PHE A 114 5.06 -7.18 -28.10
C PHE A 114 5.68 -7.58 -29.43
N LEU A 115 5.39 -8.79 -29.93
CA LEU A 115 5.87 -9.25 -31.23
C LEU A 115 5.37 -8.35 -32.37
N ALA A 116 4.11 -7.89 -32.30
CA ALA A 116 3.57 -6.91 -33.26
C ALA A 116 4.21 -5.52 -33.17
N GLN A 117 4.97 -5.24 -32.11
CA GLN A 117 5.72 -4.01 -31.89
C GLN A 117 7.23 -4.18 -32.15
N ASP A 118 7.61 -5.27 -32.80
CA ASP A 118 8.98 -5.58 -33.22
C ASP A 118 9.98 -5.51 -32.03
N ILE A 119 9.66 -6.15 -30.90
CA ILE A 119 10.61 -6.29 -29.78
C ILE A 119 11.82 -7.14 -30.18
N ASP A 120 12.99 -6.78 -29.65
CA ASP A 120 14.26 -7.50 -29.83
C ASP A 120 14.46 -8.62 -28.80
N VAL A 121 13.82 -8.52 -27.63
CA VAL A 121 13.91 -9.53 -26.57
C VAL A 121 12.60 -9.62 -25.78
N LEU A 122 12.16 -10.85 -25.52
CA LEU A 122 11.08 -11.13 -24.59
C LEU A 122 11.65 -11.47 -23.22
N LEU A 123 11.23 -10.72 -22.22
CA LEU A 123 11.45 -10.98 -20.81
C LEU A 123 10.12 -11.50 -20.24
N ILE A 124 10.13 -12.57 -19.48
CA ILE A 124 8.87 -13.16 -18.99
C ILE A 124 9.02 -13.77 -17.60
N SER A 125 8.14 -13.35 -16.70
CA SER A 125 7.81 -14.12 -15.49
C SER A 125 6.59 -14.96 -15.82
N MET A 126 6.78 -16.28 -15.97
CA MET A 126 5.73 -17.17 -16.45
C MET A 126 4.54 -17.21 -15.50
N THR A 127 3.34 -17.09 -16.06
CA THR A 127 2.05 -17.23 -15.36
C THR A 127 1.80 -18.66 -14.93
N ASP A 128 2.11 -19.61 -15.81
CA ASP A 128 1.96 -21.03 -15.55
C ASP A 128 3.16 -21.79 -16.12
N PRO A 129 3.78 -22.70 -15.36
CA PRO A 129 5.01 -23.40 -15.76
C PRO A 129 4.85 -24.31 -16.99
N VAL A 130 3.61 -24.64 -17.40
CA VAL A 130 3.30 -25.45 -18.59
C VAL A 130 2.60 -24.62 -19.65
N GLY A 131 1.60 -23.84 -19.26
CA GLY A 131 0.78 -23.02 -20.15
C GLY A 131 1.58 -21.90 -20.83
N SER A 132 2.51 -21.26 -20.12
CA SER A 132 3.33 -20.18 -20.66
C SER A 132 4.38 -20.66 -21.68
N MET A 133 4.54 -21.97 -21.88
CA MET A 133 5.40 -22.51 -22.94
C MET A 133 4.94 -22.08 -24.34
N GLU A 134 3.65 -21.83 -24.52
CA GLU A 134 3.11 -21.31 -25.79
C GLU A 134 3.61 -19.89 -26.08
N SER A 135 3.72 -19.05 -25.06
CA SER A 135 4.30 -17.70 -25.14
C SER A 135 5.77 -17.75 -25.60
N ILE A 136 6.54 -18.67 -25.01
CA ILE A 136 7.95 -18.91 -25.37
C ILE A 136 8.06 -19.38 -26.82
N ARG A 137 7.23 -20.35 -27.23
CA ARG A 137 7.23 -20.88 -28.61
C ARG A 137 6.96 -19.78 -29.64
N LYS A 138 5.97 -18.92 -29.40
CA LYS A 138 5.64 -17.81 -30.31
C LYS A 138 6.78 -16.81 -30.47
N ALA A 139 7.45 -16.44 -29.38
CA ALA A 139 8.59 -15.54 -29.46
C ALA A 139 9.75 -16.16 -30.27
N ASN A 140 10.10 -17.42 -30.00
CA ASN A 140 11.15 -18.12 -30.73
C ASN A 140 10.82 -18.30 -32.23
N GLU A 141 9.57 -18.60 -32.58
CA GLU A 141 9.13 -18.69 -33.98
C GLU A 141 9.20 -17.35 -34.72
N ALA A 142 9.05 -16.25 -34.00
CA ALA A 142 9.28 -14.90 -34.51
C ALA A 142 10.77 -14.50 -34.52
N GLY A 143 11.67 -15.38 -34.08
CA GLY A 143 13.11 -15.11 -33.97
C GLY A 143 13.48 -14.23 -32.78
N VAL A 144 12.56 -14.00 -31.84
CA VAL A 144 12.80 -13.17 -30.64
C VAL A 144 13.30 -14.06 -29.49
N PRO A 145 14.52 -13.83 -28.98
CA PRO A 145 15.06 -14.58 -27.85
C PRO A 145 14.28 -14.30 -26.56
N VAL A 146 14.16 -15.34 -25.73
CA VAL A 146 13.41 -15.30 -24.47
C VAL A 146 14.34 -15.41 -23.27
N ILE A 147 14.21 -14.49 -22.31
CA ILE A 147 14.83 -14.58 -20.98
C ILE A 147 13.72 -14.73 -19.95
N VAL A 148 13.80 -15.79 -19.14
CA VAL A 148 12.82 -16.08 -18.10
C VAL A 148 13.30 -15.47 -16.79
N VAL A 149 12.41 -14.82 -16.04
CA VAL A 149 12.74 -14.09 -14.81
C VAL A 149 11.82 -14.52 -13.67
N ALA A 150 12.40 -14.92 -12.54
CA ALA A 150 11.74 -15.37 -11.30
C ALA A 150 10.90 -16.65 -11.39
N LEU A 151 9.91 -16.69 -12.28
CA LEU A 151 9.00 -17.84 -12.48
C LEU A 151 9.24 -18.43 -13.87
N GLY A 152 9.50 -19.74 -13.90
CA GLY A 152 9.96 -20.43 -15.10
C GLY A 152 9.26 -21.76 -15.37
N PRO A 153 9.74 -22.48 -16.41
CA PRO A 153 9.12 -23.72 -16.84
C PRO A 153 9.26 -24.81 -15.78
N ALA A 154 8.38 -25.81 -15.81
CA ALA A 154 8.57 -27.02 -15.00
C ALA A 154 9.86 -27.76 -15.41
N GLU A 155 10.50 -28.46 -14.48
CA GLU A 155 11.81 -29.12 -14.71
C GLU A 155 11.83 -30.10 -15.89
N ASP A 156 10.68 -30.70 -16.23
CA ASP A 156 10.53 -31.64 -17.34
C ASP A 156 10.23 -30.96 -18.69
N GLN A 157 10.04 -29.63 -18.69
CA GLN A 157 9.77 -28.84 -19.89
C GLN A 157 11.07 -28.23 -20.41
N ASN A 158 11.51 -28.68 -21.59
CA ASN A 158 12.68 -28.10 -22.26
C ASN A 158 12.27 -26.87 -23.07
N ALA A 159 12.40 -25.68 -22.47
CA ALA A 159 12.16 -24.40 -23.12
C ALA A 159 13.41 -23.91 -23.87
N ASP A 160 13.27 -23.49 -25.12
CA ASP A 160 14.33 -22.74 -25.81
C ASP A 160 14.33 -21.31 -25.28
N ILE A 161 15.22 -21.04 -24.33
CA ILE A 161 15.39 -19.75 -23.68
C ILE A 161 16.89 -19.43 -23.62
N VAL A 162 17.22 -18.14 -23.56
CA VAL A 162 18.60 -17.68 -23.41
C VAL A 162 19.13 -18.06 -22.04
N THR A 163 18.39 -17.76 -20.99
CA THR A 163 18.70 -18.12 -19.60
C THR A 163 17.46 -17.98 -18.73
N PHE A 164 17.46 -18.68 -17.59
CA PHE A 164 16.49 -18.47 -16.51
C PHE A 164 17.17 -17.75 -15.33
N ILE A 165 16.75 -16.50 -15.08
CA ILE A 165 17.17 -15.71 -13.93
C ILE A 165 16.31 -16.06 -12.71
N ARG A 166 16.91 -16.67 -11.69
CA ARG A 166 16.21 -17.04 -10.44
C ARG A 166 17.15 -17.09 -9.25
N SER A 167 16.60 -17.19 -8.04
CA SER A 167 17.35 -17.68 -6.89
C SER A 167 17.38 -19.21 -6.86
N ASN A 168 18.34 -19.76 -6.12
CA ASN A 168 18.38 -21.18 -5.81
C ASN A 168 17.54 -21.44 -4.55
N ASP A 169 16.25 -21.74 -4.74
CA ASP A 169 15.27 -21.94 -3.67
C ASP A 169 15.63 -23.11 -2.74
N TYR A 170 16.18 -24.18 -3.31
CA TYR A 170 16.65 -25.33 -2.52
C TYR A 170 17.77 -24.92 -1.57
N LYS A 171 18.77 -24.17 -2.07
CA LYS A 171 19.87 -23.67 -1.25
C LYS A 171 19.38 -22.69 -0.19
N ALA A 172 18.52 -21.74 -0.57
CA ALA A 172 17.96 -20.74 0.34
C ALA A 172 17.25 -21.39 1.54
N ALA A 173 16.35 -22.34 1.27
CA ALA A 173 15.65 -23.09 2.32
C ALA A 173 16.58 -24.01 3.12
N SER A 174 17.63 -24.55 2.49
CA SER A 174 18.65 -25.31 3.21
C SER A 174 19.42 -24.44 4.20
N GLU A 175 19.81 -23.22 3.83
CA GLU A 175 20.54 -22.29 4.69
C GLU A 175 19.70 -21.87 5.91
N VAL A 176 18.40 -21.63 5.71
CA VAL A 176 17.45 -21.33 6.80
C VAL A 176 17.26 -22.55 7.72
N ALA A 177 17.16 -23.75 7.14
CA ALA A 177 17.04 -24.99 7.91
C ALA A 177 18.28 -25.25 8.78
N GLU A 178 19.48 -25.12 8.23
CA GLU A 178 20.74 -25.29 8.97
C GLU A 178 20.86 -24.23 10.08
N PHE A 179 20.46 -22.97 9.82
CA PHE A 179 20.41 -21.95 10.88
C PHE A 179 19.49 -22.36 12.03
N ILE A 180 18.25 -22.78 11.73
CA ILE A 180 17.31 -23.25 12.77
C ILE A 180 17.91 -24.41 13.57
N LEU A 181 18.50 -25.39 12.88
CA LEU A 181 19.12 -26.56 13.49
C LEU A 181 20.24 -26.19 14.47
N GLU A 182 21.11 -25.27 14.08
CA GLU A 182 22.17 -24.75 14.95
C GLU A 182 21.58 -24.10 16.21
N GLN A 183 20.54 -23.28 16.06
CA GLN A 183 19.93 -22.57 17.18
C GLN A 183 19.18 -23.49 18.16
N ILE A 184 18.59 -24.59 17.67
CA ILE A 184 17.93 -25.59 18.54
C ILE A 184 18.90 -26.67 19.06
N GLY A 185 20.20 -26.57 18.74
CA GLY A 185 21.21 -27.53 19.15
C GLY A 185 21.00 -28.93 18.56
N HIS A 186 20.48 -29.00 17.33
CA HIS A 186 20.19 -30.24 16.59
C HIS A 186 19.21 -31.20 17.28
N LYS A 187 18.30 -30.69 18.12
CA LYS A 187 17.27 -31.48 18.79
C LYS A 187 15.98 -30.69 18.97
N GLY A 188 14.83 -31.32 18.72
CA GLY A 188 13.53 -30.71 19.00
C GLY A 188 12.44 -31.13 18.02
N GLU A 189 11.30 -30.47 18.12
CA GLU A 189 10.19 -30.62 17.18
C GLU A 189 10.07 -29.34 16.34
N VAL A 190 9.82 -29.49 15.05
CA VAL A 190 9.58 -28.38 14.11
C VAL A 190 8.23 -28.59 13.43
N VAL A 191 7.58 -27.50 13.02
CA VAL A 191 6.33 -27.56 12.23
C VAL A 191 6.52 -26.84 10.91
N LEU A 192 5.78 -27.28 9.88
CA LEU A 192 5.82 -26.72 8.54
C LEU A 192 4.51 -26.01 8.23
N ALA A 193 4.58 -24.71 7.96
CA ALA A 193 3.51 -23.92 7.37
C ALA A 193 3.76 -23.85 5.86
N ASP A 194 2.91 -24.49 5.07
CA ASP A 194 3.10 -24.70 3.63
C ASP A 194 2.03 -23.99 2.81
N GLY A 195 2.29 -23.84 1.52
CA GLY A 195 1.53 -23.00 0.60
C GLY A 195 1.08 -23.69 -0.68
N PRO A 196 0.67 -22.89 -1.69
CA PRO A 196 0.33 -23.38 -3.02
C PRO A 196 1.44 -24.23 -3.65
N GLN A 197 1.07 -25.30 -4.34
CA GLN A 197 2.02 -26.32 -4.85
C GLN A 197 2.68 -25.91 -6.18
N VAL A 198 3.36 -24.76 -6.18
CA VAL A 198 4.17 -24.28 -7.31
C VAL A 198 5.65 -24.68 -7.15
N SER A 199 6.43 -24.65 -8.23
CA SER A 199 7.81 -25.16 -8.29
C SER A 199 8.69 -24.64 -7.15
N VAL A 200 8.67 -23.34 -6.87
CA VAL A 200 9.46 -22.72 -5.81
C VAL A 200 9.09 -23.24 -4.42
N VAL A 201 7.80 -23.42 -4.13
CA VAL A 201 7.32 -23.90 -2.82
C VAL A 201 7.72 -25.36 -2.60
N LEU A 202 7.55 -26.18 -3.65
CA LEU A 202 7.95 -27.59 -3.62
C LEU A 202 9.46 -27.75 -3.36
N GLU A 203 10.29 -26.94 -4.02
CA GLU A 203 11.75 -26.93 -3.82
C GLU A 203 12.12 -26.53 -2.38
N ARG A 204 11.55 -25.43 -1.86
CA ARG A 204 11.81 -24.93 -0.49
C ARG A 204 11.42 -25.97 0.57
N MET A 205 10.23 -26.55 0.44
CA MET A 205 9.73 -27.58 1.37
C MET A 205 10.54 -28.87 1.30
N LYS A 206 10.93 -29.29 0.10
CA LYS A 206 11.80 -30.46 -0.08
C LYS A 206 13.16 -30.22 0.57
N ALA A 207 13.78 -29.07 0.32
CA ALA A 207 15.07 -28.71 0.88
C ALA A 207 15.07 -28.73 2.41
N PHE A 208 14.07 -28.08 3.02
CA PHE A 208 13.94 -28.08 4.48
C PHE A 208 13.80 -29.52 5.02
N LYS A 209 12.92 -30.34 4.42
CA LYS A 209 12.73 -31.74 4.82
C LYS A 209 14.02 -32.57 4.67
N ASP A 210 14.74 -32.40 3.57
CA ASP A 210 15.98 -33.12 3.29
C ASP A 210 17.11 -32.74 4.27
N VAL A 211 17.17 -31.48 4.70
CA VAL A 211 18.11 -31.02 5.73
C VAL A 211 17.74 -31.62 7.09
N ILE A 212 16.48 -31.48 7.53
CA ILE A 212 16.01 -32.02 8.82
C ILE A 212 16.19 -33.54 8.90
N ALA A 213 15.97 -34.29 7.81
CA ALA A 213 16.11 -35.74 7.78
C ALA A 213 17.52 -36.26 8.14
N LYS A 214 18.55 -35.41 8.05
CA LYS A 214 19.93 -35.75 8.45
C LYS A 214 20.12 -35.79 9.97
N TYR A 215 19.18 -35.22 10.74
CA TYR A 215 19.26 -35.04 12.19
C TYR A 215 18.14 -35.82 12.90
N PRO A 216 18.37 -37.08 13.31
CA PRO A 216 17.31 -37.98 13.81
C PRO A 216 16.65 -37.52 15.13
N ASP A 217 17.31 -36.62 15.87
CA ASP A 217 16.79 -36.01 17.11
C ASP A 217 15.91 -34.77 16.85
N VAL A 218 15.74 -34.38 15.58
CA VAL A 218 14.81 -33.33 15.14
C VAL A 218 13.65 -33.97 14.38
N LYS A 219 12.41 -33.63 14.76
CA LYS A 219 11.21 -34.24 14.18
C LYS A 219 10.27 -33.18 13.63
N ILE A 220 9.72 -33.44 12.45
CA ILE A 220 8.58 -32.67 11.94
C ILE A 220 7.32 -33.15 12.67
N ALA A 221 6.82 -32.34 13.61
CA ALA A 221 5.68 -32.67 14.47
C ALA A 221 4.33 -32.24 13.90
N GLY A 222 4.34 -31.41 12.86
CA GLY A 222 3.13 -30.94 12.17
C GLY A 222 3.47 -30.36 10.80
N HIS A 223 2.57 -30.53 9.85
CA HIS A 223 2.63 -29.93 8.52
C HIS A 223 1.20 -29.60 8.11
N ALA A 224 0.94 -28.33 7.82
CA ALA A 224 -0.33 -27.87 7.28
C ALA A 224 -0.07 -27.02 6.02
N MET A 225 -1.07 -26.95 5.15
CA MET A 225 -1.00 -26.22 3.88
C MET A 225 -2.26 -25.39 3.70
N LYS A 226 -2.13 -24.21 3.10
CA LYS A 226 -3.24 -23.37 2.62
C LYS A 226 -2.94 -22.85 1.22
N GLU A 227 -3.98 -22.83 0.39
CA GLU A 227 -3.97 -22.17 -0.91
C GLU A 227 -4.12 -20.64 -0.79
N GLU A 228 -4.70 -20.17 0.32
CA GLU A 228 -4.85 -18.75 0.61
C GLU A 228 -3.53 -18.17 1.13
N VAL A 229 -2.99 -17.21 0.39
CA VAL A 229 -1.68 -16.59 0.66
C VAL A 229 -1.87 -15.22 1.33
N THR A 230 -2.13 -15.21 2.63
CA THR A 230 -2.27 -13.98 3.43
C THR A 230 -1.66 -14.14 4.83
N ILE A 231 -1.18 -13.05 5.44
CA ILE A 231 -0.64 -13.06 6.81
C ILE A 231 -1.66 -13.60 7.82
N PRO A 232 -2.95 -13.18 7.84
CA PRO A 232 -3.93 -13.74 8.78
C PRO A 232 -4.20 -15.23 8.59
N ALA A 233 -4.21 -15.71 7.33
CA ALA A 233 -4.39 -17.12 7.02
C ALA A 233 -3.21 -17.96 7.52
N ASN A 234 -1.98 -17.44 7.35
CA ASN A 234 -0.76 -18.04 7.88
C ASN A 234 -0.68 -17.99 9.41
N ALA A 235 -1.07 -16.87 10.03
CA ALA A 235 -1.15 -16.72 11.49
C ALA A 235 -2.05 -17.81 12.11
N THR A 236 -3.24 -17.98 11.54
CA THR A 236 -4.17 -19.05 11.94
C THR A 236 -3.55 -20.44 11.75
N MET A 237 -2.80 -20.67 10.67
CA MET A 237 -2.14 -21.95 10.43
C MET A 237 -1.04 -22.22 11.47
N ILE A 238 -0.16 -21.25 11.70
CA ILE A 238 0.93 -21.33 12.68
C ILE A 238 0.38 -21.55 14.09
N GLU A 239 -0.66 -20.82 14.48
CA GLU A 239 -1.32 -20.99 15.78
C GLU A 239 -1.85 -22.42 15.96
N ASN A 240 -2.54 -22.96 14.93
CA ASN A 240 -3.07 -24.32 14.97
C ASN A 240 -1.96 -25.38 15.02
N LEU A 241 -0.90 -25.20 14.23
CA LEU A 241 0.27 -26.10 14.24
C LEU A 241 0.95 -26.12 15.59
N LEU A 242 1.19 -24.96 16.21
CA LEU A 242 1.84 -24.83 17.51
C LEU A 242 0.95 -25.28 18.68
N THR A 243 -0.37 -25.21 18.52
CA THR A 243 -1.33 -25.76 19.47
C THR A 243 -1.37 -27.29 19.41
N ALA A 244 -1.35 -27.85 18.20
CA ALA A 244 -1.32 -29.31 17.99
C ALA A 244 0.05 -29.93 18.35
N ALA A 245 1.15 -29.19 18.17
CA ALA A 245 2.50 -29.58 18.51
C ALA A 245 3.09 -28.69 19.63
N PRO A 246 2.67 -28.90 20.90
CA PRO A 246 3.06 -28.03 22.01
C PRO A 246 4.58 -28.04 22.31
N ASN A 247 5.30 -29.06 21.86
CA ASN A 247 6.76 -29.15 22.03
C ASN A 247 7.55 -28.57 20.84
N ALA A 248 6.88 -28.07 19.80
CA ALA A 248 7.57 -27.49 18.65
C ALA A 248 8.41 -26.26 19.06
N VAL A 249 9.67 -26.24 18.65
CA VAL A 249 10.62 -25.15 18.95
C VAL A 249 10.93 -24.31 17.72
N ALA A 250 10.49 -24.73 16.54
CA ALA A 250 10.59 -23.92 15.32
C ALA A 250 9.40 -24.13 14.37
N VAL A 251 9.13 -23.10 13.57
CA VAL A 251 8.23 -23.07 12.42
C VAL A 251 9.08 -22.80 11.19
N PHE A 252 8.83 -23.53 10.10
CA PHE A 252 9.30 -23.15 8.77
C PHE A 252 8.11 -22.82 7.89
N ASP A 253 8.13 -21.62 7.31
CA ASP A 253 7.21 -21.15 6.29
C ASP A 253 7.88 -21.13 4.91
N TYR A 254 7.09 -21.28 3.85
CA TYR A 254 7.60 -21.36 2.50
C TYR A 254 7.97 -20.01 1.87
N ALA A 255 7.47 -18.88 2.38
CA ALA A 255 7.64 -17.56 1.77
C ALA A 255 7.50 -16.43 2.81
N GLY A 256 7.47 -15.16 2.39
CA GLY A 256 7.47 -13.98 3.27
C GLY A 256 6.19 -13.71 4.06
N TYR A 257 5.57 -14.73 4.63
CA TYR A 257 4.30 -14.64 5.37
C TYR A 257 4.39 -15.21 6.78
N GLY A 258 5.34 -16.09 7.04
CA GLY A 258 5.54 -16.78 8.32
C GLY A 258 6.08 -15.88 9.43
N ILE A 259 7.11 -15.07 9.20
CA ILE A 259 7.68 -14.16 10.22
C ILE A 259 6.66 -13.09 10.63
N PRO A 260 6.00 -12.35 9.71
CA PRO A 260 4.95 -11.41 10.08
C PRO A 260 3.77 -12.10 10.79
N ALA A 261 3.33 -13.27 10.31
CA ALA A 261 2.28 -14.04 10.96
C ALA A 261 2.67 -14.46 12.38
N ALA A 262 3.88 -14.97 12.57
CA ALA A 262 4.40 -15.40 13.86
C ALA A 262 4.50 -14.24 14.86
N ALA A 263 4.89 -13.05 14.41
CA ALA A 263 4.92 -11.85 15.25
C ALA A 263 3.56 -11.55 15.91
N THR A 264 2.46 -11.86 15.22
CA THR A 264 1.09 -11.65 15.75
C THR A 264 0.62 -12.75 16.70
N VAL A 265 1.07 -14.00 16.53
CA VAL A 265 0.52 -15.15 17.28
C VAL A 265 1.42 -15.63 18.42
N LEU A 266 2.75 -15.58 18.28
CA LEU A 266 3.67 -16.11 19.29
C LEU A 266 3.52 -15.42 20.66
N PRO A 267 3.34 -14.09 20.77
CA PRO A 267 3.11 -13.43 22.07
C PRO A 267 1.81 -13.91 22.74
N ASN A 268 0.73 -14.08 21.96
CA ASN A 268 -0.56 -14.53 22.47
C ASN A 268 -0.53 -15.98 22.98
N LEU A 269 0.35 -16.79 22.40
CA LEU A 269 0.59 -18.17 22.82
C LEU A 269 1.61 -18.29 23.97
N GLY A 270 2.32 -17.21 24.33
CA GLY A 270 3.47 -17.25 25.24
C GLY A 270 4.62 -18.10 24.68
N ARG A 271 4.83 -18.04 23.36
CA ARG A 271 5.76 -18.88 22.59
C ARG A 271 6.78 -18.06 21.80
N GLU A 272 7.17 -16.89 22.31
CA GLU A 272 8.09 -15.93 21.68
C GLU A 272 9.52 -16.48 21.45
N ASN A 273 9.84 -17.64 22.05
CA ASN A 273 11.12 -18.34 21.84
C ASN A 273 11.08 -19.38 20.72
N VAL A 274 9.92 -19.61 20.09
CA VAL A 274 9.84 -20.45 18.89
C VAL A 274 10.54 -19.73 17.74
N LEU A 275 11.48 -20.43 17.08
CA LEU A 275 12.19 -19.89 15.92
C LEU A 275 11.31 -19.94 14.69
N VAL A 276 11.43 -18.95 13.81
CA VAL A 276 10.65 -18.88 12.56
C VAL A 276 11.62 -18.76 11.39
N GLY A 277 11.56 -19.71 10.48
CA GLY A 277 12.36 -19.71 9.25
C GLY A 277 11.47 -19.50 8.05
N GLU A 278 11.88 -18.66 7.11
CA GLU A 278 11.20 -18.54 5.82
C GLU A 278 12.14 -18.07 4.71
N ILE A 279 11.58 -17.78 3.53
CA ILE A 279 12.28 -17.25 2.37
C ILE A 279 11.55 -16.00 1.92
N ASP A 280 12.29 -14.99 1.42
CA ASP A 280 11.87 -13.80 0.65
C ASP A 280 12.61 -12.56 1.19
N GLY A 281 12.63 -12.36 2.51
CA GLY A 281 13.40 -11.31 3.17
C GLY A 281 12.89 -9.92 2.87
N ILE A 282 11.57 -9.73 2.89
CA ILE A 282 10.96 -8.41 2.70
C ILE A 282 11.31 -7.48 3.88
N PRO A 283 11.20 -6.15 3.72
CA PRO A 283 11.63 -5.20 4.76
C PRO A 283 11.03 -5.46 6.14
N GLU A 284 9.73 -5.77 6.22
CA GLU A 284 9.04 -6.08 7.47
C GLU A 284 9.68 -7.29 8.21
N GLU A 285 10.07 -8.34 7.49
CA GLU A 285 10.74 -9.51 8.08
C GLU A 285 12.08 -9.13 8.72
N ILE A 286 12.87 -8.31 8.00
CA ILE A 286 14.18 -7.86 8.47
C ILE A 286 14.01 -7.02 9.74
N GLU A 287 13.00 -6.16 9.80
CA GLU A 287 12.68 -5.37 10.99
C GLU A 287 12.23 -6.23 12.18
N LEU A 288 11.36 -7.21 11.95
CA LEU A 288 10.90 -8.14 12.99
C LEU A 288 12.03 -9.00 13.55
N LEU A 289 12.98 -9.42 12.70
CA LEU A 289 14.20 -10.12 13.09
C LEU A 289 15.17 -9.19 13.82
N ALA A 290 15.37 -7.96 13.35
CA ALA A 290 16.32 -6.99 13.91
C ALA A 290 15.88 -6.44 15.28
N SER A 291 14.58 -6.24 15.47
CA SER A 291 13.97 -5.84 16.75
C SER A 291 13.95 -6.98 17.77
N GLY A 292 14.02 -8.22 17.30
CA GLY A 292 13.87 -9.42 18.12
C GLY A 292 12.43 -9.75 18.48
N ALA A 293 11.45 -9.09 17.83
CA ALA A 293 10.03 -9.42 17.95
C ALA A 293 9.76 -10.87 17.50
N VAL A 294 10.52 -11.34 16.50
CA VAL A 294 10.59 -12.75 16.10
C VAL A 294 12.05 -13.18 16.09
N LYS A 295 12.33 -14.38 16.61
CA LYS A 295 13.64 -15.02 16.48
C LYS A 295 13.59 -15.98 15.32
N GLY A 296 14.60 -15.97 14.47
CA GLY A 296 14.51 -16.74 13.24
C GLY A 296 15.53 -16.37 12.18
N ALA A 297 15.21 -16.75 10.95
CA ALA A 297 15.94 -16.39 9.76
C ALA A 297 15.04 -16.34 8.53
N THR A 298 15.39 -15.49 7.57
CA THR A 298 14.82 -15.44 6.24
C THR A 298 15.95 -15.45 5.21
N ALA A 299 15.81 -16.20 4.12
CA ALA A 299 16.72 -16.07 2.99
C ALA A 299 16.18 -15.02 2.02
N GLN A 300 16.76 -13.83 2.05
CA GLN A 300 16.33 -12.69 1.25
C GLN A 300 16.61 -12.92 -0.23
N GLN A 301 15.57 -12.78 -1.06
CA GLN A 301 15.69 -12.70 -2.51
C GLN A 301 16.08 -11.29 -2.96
N GLN A 302 16.69 -11.17 -4.15
CA GLN A 302 17.14 -9.89 -4.69
C GLN A 302 16.44 -9.57 -6.02
N PRO A 303 15.12 -9.29 -6.03
CA PRO A 303 14.33 -9.12 -7.25
C PRO A 303 14.83 -7.99 -8.16
N TYR A 304 15.37 -6.91 -7.59
CA TYR A 304 16.03 -5.86 -8.37
C TYR A 304 17.20 -6.40 -9.22
N LEU A 305 18.03 -7.27 -8.64
CA LEU A 305 19.13 -7.90 -9.37
C LEU A 305 18.64 -8.89 -10.42
N PHE A 306 17.45 -9.48 -10.28
CA PHE A 306 16.89 -10.34 -11.31
C PHE A 306 16.67 -9.54 -12.59
N GLY A 307 16.13 -8.32 -12.46
CA GLY A 307 15.98 -7.40 -13.58
C GLY A 307 17.33 -6.98 -14.19
N LYS A 308 18.30 -6.56 -13.37
CA LYS A 308 19.63 -6.14 -13.87
C LYS A 308 20.37 -7.29 -14.58
N GLU A 309 20.33 -8.50 -14.02
CA GLU A 309 20.97 -9.67 -14.64
C GLU A 309 20.23 -10.14 -15.90
N ALA A 310 18.91 -9.97 -15.99
CA ALA A 310 18.16 -10.24 -17.22
C ALA A 310 18.63 -9.33 -18.37
N ILE A 311 18.78 -8.03 -18.12
CA ILE A 311 19.29 -7.11 -19.16
C ILE A 311 20.76 -7.40 -19.50
N LYS A 312 21.59 -7.70 -18.50
CA LYS A 312 22.97 -8.10 -18.75
C LYS A 312 23.07 -9.39 -19.57
N ALA A 313 22.21 -10.38 -19.33
CA ALA A 313 22.13 -11.59 -20.14
C ALA A 313 21.70 -11.28 -21.57
N TRP A 314 20.73 -10.39 -21.76
CA TRP A 314 20.33 -9.90 -23.08
C TRP A 314 21.50 -9.24 -23.83
N LEU A 315 22.22 -8.31 -23.20
CA LEU A 315 23.33 -7.60 -23.82
C LEU A 315 24.45 -8.56 -24.23
N LYS A 316 24.76 -9.56 -23.40
CA LYS A 316 25.71 -10.63 -23.76
C LYS A 316 25.22 -11.47 -24.93
N TYR A 317 23.93 -11.82 -24.94
CA TYR A 317 23.35 -12.61 -26.03
C TYR A 317 23.39 -11.86 -27.35
N ARG A 318 23.19 -10.54 -27.32
CA ARG A 318 23.29 -9.66 -28.49
C ARG A 318 24.69 -9.65 -29.10
N GLU A 319 25.72 -9.75 -28.28
CA GLU A 319 27.13 -9.80 -28.72
C GLU A 319 27.54 -11.20 -29.20
N ASP A 320 27.08 -12.25 -28.54
CA ASP A 320 27.30 -13.64 -28.91
C ASP A 320 26.01 -14.48 -28.86
N PRO A 321 25.26 -14.55 -29.98
CA PRO A 321 24.04 -15.35 -30.06
C PRO A 321 24.27 -16.85 -29.87
N LYS A 322 25.52 -17.34 -29.89
CA LYS A 322 25.85 -18.74 -29.61
C LYS A 322 25.81 -19.07 -28.11
N ARG A 323 25.55 -18.07 -27.25
CA ARG A 323 25.40 -18.22 -25.79
C ARG A 323 26.65 -18.84 -25.14
N THR A 324 27.85 -18.61 -25.68
CA THR A 324 29.07 -19.33 -25.23
C THR A 324 29.38 -19.08 -23.75
N ASP A 325 29.09 -17.86 -23.27
CA ASP A 325 29.34 -17.41 -21.89
C ASP A 325 28.06 -17.04 -21.10
N ILE A 326 26.91 -17.62 -21.49
CA ILE A 326 25.62 -17.42 -20.79
C ILE A 326 25.14 -18.77 -20.25
N PRO A 327 25.03 -18.94 -18.91
CA PRO A 327 24.55 -20.19 -18.35
C PRO A 327 23.04 -20.36 -18.58
N ALA A 328 22.59 -21.61 -18.72
CA ALA A 328 21.16 -21.93 -18.87
C ALA A 328 20.32 -21.43 -17.68
N ILE A 329 20.91 -21.40 -16.48
CA ILE A 329 20.35 -20.80 -15.27
C ILE A 329 21.35 -19.76 -14.76
N THR A 330 20.91 -18.51 -14.63
CA THR A 330 21.67 -17.45 -13.96
C THR A 330 21.13 -17.32 -12.54
N GLU A 331 21.87 -17.87 -11.59
CA GLU A 331 21.49 -17.80 -10.18
C GLU A 331 21.84 -16.43 -9.58
N VAL A 332 20.84 -15.75 -9.03
CA VAL A 332 21.03 -14.57 -8.19
C VAL A 332 21.10 -15.02 -6.73
N PRO A 333 22.18 -14.68 -6.00
CA PRO A 333 22.38 -15.16 -4.64
C PRO A 333 21.31 -14.64 -3.69
N THR A 334 20.89 -15.49 -2.75
CA THR A 334 20.12 -15.06 -1.58
C THR A 334 21.03 -14.56 -0.49
N LEU A 335 20.52 -13.69 0.40
CA LEU A 335 21.20 -13.24 1.60
C LEU A 335 20.53 -13.88 2.82
N LEU A 336 21.27 -14.68 3.58
CA LEU A 336 20.73 -15.23 4.82
C LEU A 336 20.69 -14.13 5.90
N ILE A 337 19.49 -13.66 6.19
CA ILE A 337 19.20 -12.69 7.23
C ILE A 337 18.63 -13.44 8.43
N THR A 338 19.16 -13.16 9.60
CA THR A 338 18.85 -13.83 10.86
C THR A 338 18.58 -12.77 11.91
N HIS A 339 17.88 -13.13 12.98
CA HIS A 339 17.75 -12.23 14.13
C HIS A 339 19.10 -11.81 14.77
N LEU A 340 20.22 -12.47 14.40
CA LEU A 340 21.57 -12.14 14.87
C LEU A 340 22.26 -11.07 14.02
N ASN A 341 21.99 -11.02 12.72
CA ASN A 341 22.64 -10.11 11.77
C ASN A 341 21.67 -9.14 11.07
N ALA A 342 20.35 -9.26 11.26
CA ALA A 342 19.34 -8.47 10.55
C ALA A 342 19.54 -6.96 10.68
N LYS A 343 20.15 -6.50 11.78
CA LYS A 343 20.53 -5.10 11.96
C LYS A 343 21.52 -4.58 10.91
N GLU A 344 22.36 -5.45 10.34
CA GLU A 344 23.32 -5.12 9.28
C GLU A 344 22.64 -4.96 7.91
N PHE A 345 21.46 -5.55 7.75
CA PHE A 345 20.65 -5.51 6.51
C PHE A 345 19.53 -4.47 6.58
N LEU A 346 19.34 -3.86 7.75
CA LEU A 346 18.68 -2.57 7.81
C LEU A 346 19.59 -1.59 7.06
N VAL A 347 19.06 -0.96 6.01
CA VAL A 347 19.76 0.11 5.26
C VAL A 347 20.44 1.04 6.28
N PRO A 348 21.79 1.19 6.24
CA PRO A 348 22.52 1.98 7.22
C PRO A 348 22.02 3.42 7.22
N THR A 349 21.82 3.98 8.41
CA THR A 349 21.59 5.41 8.65
C THR A 349 22.86 6.26 8.45
N ASP A 350 23.91 5.70 7.86
CA ASP A 350 25.27 6.26 7.82
C ASP A 350 25.75 6.53 6.37
N ALA A 351 24.84 6.84 5.45
CA ALA A 351 25.23 7.72 4.35
C ALA A 351 25.50 9.11 4.98
N GLU A 352 26.64 9.72 4.62
CA GLU A 352 27.02 11.06 5.08
C GLU A 352 25.78 11.96 5.14
N ALA A 353 25.53 12.54 6.33
CA ALA A 353 24.60 13.64 6.42
C ALA A 353 24.94 14.62 5.27
N PRO A 354 23.96 15.09 4.49
CA PRO A 354 24.23 16.20 3.59
C PRO A 354 24.88 17.29 4.43
N ALA A 355 25.82 18.03 3.82
CA ALA A 355 26.37 19.23 4.43
C ALA A 355 25.24 19.99 5.12
N GLU A 356 25.47 20.44 6.38
CA GLU A 356 24.54 21.35 7.05
C GLU A 356 24.01 22.33 6.00
N PRO A 357 22.68 22.50 5.88
CA PRO A 357 22.13 23.36 4.85
C PRO A 357 22.92 24.66 4.90
N GLU A 358 23.50 25.07 3.77
CA GLU A 358 24.03 26.42 3.63
C GLU A 358 23.02 27.36 4.28
N ALA A 359 23.49 28.26 5.15
CA ALA A 359 22.65 29.11 5.97
C ALA A 359 21.39 29.49 5.19
N PRO A 360 20.20 29.10 5.66
CA PRO A 360 19.00 29.13 4.85
C PRO A 360 18.91 30.51 4.21
N ALA A 361 18.63 30.54 2.90
CA ALA A 361 18.31 31.80 2.24
C ALA A 361 17.28 32.54 3.12
N PRO A 362 17.28 33.87 3.18
CA PRO A 362 16.25 34.57 3.95
C PRO A 362 14.85 34.17 3.42
N MET A 363 13.87 33.97 4.33
CA MET A 363 12.48 33.65 3.96
C MET A 363 11.90 34.59 2.89
N ALA A 364 12.44 35.81 2.75
CA ALA A 364 12.08 36.80 1.73
C ALA A 364 12.26 36.30 0.28
N ASP A 365 13.08 35.27 0.06
CA ASP A 365 13.31 34.68 -1.25
C ASP A 365 12.26 33.62 -1.61
N ASN A 366 11.34 33.27 -0.69
CA ASN A 366 10.19 32.42 -0.99
C ASN A 366 9.09 33.26 -1.67
N PRO A 367 8.63 32.89 -2.88
CA PRO A 367 7.65 33.68 -3.64
C PRO A 367 6.26 33.77 -2.95
N ASN A 368 5.98 32.90 -1.99
CA ASN A 368 4.76 32.89 -1.18
C ASN A 368 4.97 33.55 0.21
N SER A 369 6.19 33.97 0.57
CA SER A 369 6.51 34.47 1.92
C SER A 369 5.83 35.78 2.31
N ALA A 370 5.54 36.64 1.32
CA ALA A 370 4.89 37.92 1.56
C ALA A 370 3.45 37.77 2.10
N ASP A 371 2.85 36.59 1.95
CA ASP A 371 1.48 36.30 2.36
C ASP A 371 1.41 35.59 3.73
N PHE A 372 2.56 35.23 4.33
CA PHE A 372 2.61 34.54 5.60
C PHE A 372 2.37 35.48 6.79
N VAL A 373 1.41 35.13 7.64
CA VAL A 373 1.25 35.74 8.97
C VAL A 373 1.86 34.82 10.00
N TRP A 374 3.07 35.14 10.47
CA TRP A 374 3.77 34.29 11.44
C TRP A 374 3.07 34.21 12.79
N VAL A 375 3.02 32.99 13.31
CA VAL A 375 2.53 32.64 14.64
C VAL A 375 3.74 32.37 15.52
N GLY A 376 3.94 33.22 16.52
CA GLY A 376 5.10 33.12 17.41
C GLY A 376 6.42 33.53 16.74
N ASN A 377 7.51 32.92 17.18
CA ASN A 377 8.84 33.19 16.67
C ASN A 377 9.10 32.36 15.39
N PRO A 378 9.41 32.97 14.22
CA PRO A 378 9.65 32.24 12.97
C PRO A 378 10.87 31.31 13.03
N ASP A 379 11.79 31.55 13.97
CA ASP A 379 13.01 30.76 14.14
C ASP A 379 12.84 29.58 15.13
N GLU A 380 11.69 29.48 15.80
CA GLU A 380 11.40 28.40 16.75
C GLU A 380 10.44 27.36 16.15
N VAL A 381 10.65 26.08 16.46
CA VAL A 381 9.71 25.02 16.09
C VAL A 381 8.42 25.21 16.87
N PHE A 382 7.30 25.28 16.15
CA PHE A 382 5.98 25.38 16.76
C PHE A 382 5.64 24.08 17.50
N ASP A 383 5.23 24.20 18.77
CA ASP A 383 4.85 23.06 19.59
C ASP A 383 3.45 22.55 19.26
N LEU A 384 3.35 21.81 18.16
CA LEU A 384 2.09 21.20 17.72
C LEU A 384 1.62 20.10 18.69
N ASN A 385 2.54 19.41 19.37
CA ASN A 385 2.17 18.40 20.36
C ASN A 385 1.53 19.07 21.58
N GLY A 386 2.09 20.17 22.08
CA GLY A 386 1.50 21.00 23.12
C GLY A 386 0.13 21.53 22.72
N TRP A 387 0.00 22.04 21.50
CA TRP A 387 -1.28 22.49 20.93
C TRP A 387 -2.37 21.41 20.97
N TYR A 388 -2.02 20.18 20.57
CA TYR A 388 -2.93 19.04 20.65
C TYR A 388 -3.19 18.56 22.08
N ALA A 389 -2.16 18.57 22.94
CA ALA A 389 -2.27 18.17 24.33
C ALA A 389 -3.20 19.09 25.14
N GLU A 390 -3.22 20.40 24.86
CA GLU A 390 -4.21 21.33 25.42
C GLU A 390 -5.65 20.92 25.09
N SER A 391 -5.82 20.18 23.99
CA SER A 391 -7.11 19.65 23.56
C SER A 391 -7.38 18.22 24.00
N GLY A 392 -6.49 17.62 24.80
CA GLY A 392 -6.59 16.23 25.23
C GLY A 392 -6.25 15.21 24.14
N VAL A 393 -5.61 15.65 23.06
CA VAL A 393 -5.13 14.79 21.98
C VAL A 393 -3.66 14.48 22.21
N GLU A 394 -3.33 13.20 22.34
CA GLU A 394 -1.94 12.76 22.45
C GLU A 394 -1.34 12.67 21.04
N ALA A 395 -0.38 13.54 20.75
CA ALA A 395 0.36 13.56 19.50
C ALA A 395 1.86 13.42 19.80
N ASN A 396 2.54 12.59 18.99
CA ASN A 396 3.98 12.40 19.03
C ASN A 396 4.57 12.73 17.65
N VAL A 397 4.29 13.94 17.19
CA VAL A 397 4.74 14.45 15.89
C VAL A 397 6.04 15.20 16.06
N THR A 398 6.97 14.99 15.14
CA THR A 398 8.22 15.77 15.06
C THR A 398 8.16 16.67 13.82
N ILE A 399 8.19 17.98 14.04
CA ILE A 399 8.29 18.98 12.96
C ILE A 399 9.77 19.30 12.75
N LYS A 400 10.26 19.18 11.51
CA LYS A 400 11.69 19.34 11.22
C LYS A 400 12.10 20.80 10.95
N LEU A 401 11.16 21.66 10.55
CA LEU A 401 11.43 23.05 10.21
C LEU A 401 10.82 24.02 11.22
N PRO A 402 11.44 25.19 11.45
CA PRO A 402 10.91 26.18 12.37
C PRO A 402 9.74 26.97 11.79
N GLY A 403 9.02 27.61 12.70
CA GLY A 403 8.02 28.61 12.42
C GLY A 403 6.66 28.04 11.99
N ALA A 404 5.62 28.72 12.46
CA ALA A 404 4.24 28.48 12.06
C ALA A 404 3.67 29.73 11.42
N VAL A 405 2.81 29.57 10.41
CA VAL A 405 2.15 30.69 9.74
C VAL A 405 0.65 30.44 9.69
N LYS A 406 -0.15 31.49 9.82
CA LYS A 406 -1.56 31.50 9.40
C LYS A 406 -1.61 32.08 8.00
N VAL A 407 -2.28 31.40 7.08
CA VAL A 407 -2.46 31.86 5.69
C VAL A 407 -3.90 32.28 5.48
N PRO A 408 -4.15 33.49 4.95
CA PRO A 408 -5.51 33.95 4.68
C PRO A 408 -6.10 33.25 3.45
N ASP A 409 -7.42 33.11 3.39
CA ASP A 409 -8.11 32.41 2.29
C ASP A 409 -7.90 33.08 0.90
N ASN A 410 -7.51 34.35 0.87
CA ASN A 410 -7.21 35.10 -0.34
C ASN A 410 -5.73 35.09 -0.74
N MET A 411 -4.88 34.31 -0.05
CA MET A 411 -3.47 34.17 -0.35
C MET A 411 -3.25 33.59 -1.76
N THR A 412 -2.11 33.96 -2.37
CA THR A 412 -1.74 33.38 -3.66
C THR A 412 -1.63 31.85 -3.55
N THR A 413 -2.33 31.17 -4.44
CA THR A 413 -2.15 29.74 -4.67
C THR A 413 -1.20 29.49 -5.84
N ALA A 414 -0.41 30.50 -6.23
CA ALA A 414 0.62 30.35 -7.25
C ALA A 414 1.64 29.31 -6.82
N VAL A 415 1.92 28.39 -7.72
CA VAL A 415 2.88 27.31 -7.50
C VAL A 415 4.22 27.71 -8.15
N PRO A 416 5.33 27.72 -7.40
CA PRO A 416 6.65 27.99 -7.96
C PRO A 416 7.03 26.94 -9.01
N LYS A 417 7.88 27.34 -9.96
CA LYS A 417 8.42 26.41 -10.96
C LYS A 417 9.55 25.58 -10.34
N ALA A 418 9.57 24.30 -10.69
CA ALA A 418 10.70 23.43 -10.41
C ALA A 418 11.96 23.94 -11.14
N ASN A 419 13.10 24.03 -10.44
CA ASN A 419 14.36 24.48 -11.05
C ASN A 419 15.08 23.37 -11.83
N LYS A 420 14.68 22.11 -11.61
CA LYS A 420 15.06 20.90 -12.34
C LYS A 420 13.84 19.97 -12.44
N LYS A 421 13.97 18.85 -13.13
CA LYS A 421 12.91 17.83 -13.13
C LYS A 421 12.86 17.15 -11.77
N TYR A 422 11.80 17.39 -11.00
CA TYR A 422 11.50 16.66 -9.77
C TYR A 422 10.46 15.58 -10.00
N THR A 423 10.59 14.47 -9.30
CA THR A 423 9.54 13.45 -9.13
C THR A 423 9.00 13.54 -7.72
N ILE A 424 7.70 13.75 -7.56
CA ILE A 424 7.04 13.89 -6.27
C ILE A 424 5.98 12.81 -6.14
N GLY A 425 6.03 12.05 -5.04
CA GLY A 425 4.95 11.14 -4.66
C GLY A 425 3.82 11.90 -3.98
N PHE A 426 2.57 11.61 -4.33
CA PHE A 426 1.40 12.13 -3.66
C PHE A 426 0.42 11.01 -3.31
N SER A 427 0.20 10.80 -2.02
CA SER A 427 -0.79 9.85 -1.52
C SER A 427 -1.97 10.58 -0.87
N VAL A 428 -3.19 10.22 -1.27
CA VAL A 428 -4.45 10.73 -0.71
C VAL A 428 -5.20 9.63 0.04
N TYR A 429 -5.82 9.99 1.16
CA TYR A 429 -6.55 9.11 2.06
C TYR A 429 -7.66 8.32 1.38
N TYR A 430 -8.53 8.97 0.58
CA TYR A 430 -9.45 8.35 -0.38
C TYR A 430 -10.02 9.44 -1.31
N THR A 431 -10.63 9.08 -2.44
CA THR A 431 -11.27 10.06 -3.36
C THR A 431 -12.76 9.83 -3.63
N VAL A 432 -13.40 8.94 -2.86
CA VAL A 432 -14.85 8.71 -2.96
C VAL A 432 -15.63 9.93 -2.44
N ASP A 433 -15.10 10.66 -1.45
CA ASP A 433 -15.69 11.92 -1.02
C ASP A 433 -15.27 13.09 -1.93
N GLU A 434 -16.06 14.15 -1.86
CA GLU A 434 -15.85 15.33 -2.68
C GLU A 434 -14.55 16.06 -2.30
N VAL A 435 -14.20 16.08 -1.02
CA VAL A 435 -12.99 16.73 -0.51
C VAL A 435 -11.71 16.05 -1.02
N GLY A 436 -11.60 14.73 -0.89
CA GLY A 436 -10.45 13.97 -1.36
C GLY A 436 -10.27 14.04 -2.87
N ALA A 437 -11.38 13.99 -3.63
CA ALA A 437 -11.36 14.21 -5.07
C ALA A 437 -10.86 15.61 -5.46
N MET A 438 -11.30 16.66 -4.76
CA MET A 438 -10.84 18.03 -4.99
C MET A 438 -9.35 18.19 -4.69
N ILE A 439 -8.86 17.59 -3.60
CA ILE A 439 -7.44 17.61 -3.24
C ILE A 439 -6.61 16.94 -4.34
N LEU A 440 -7.02 15.77 -4.83
CA LEU A 440 -6.29 15.05 -5.88
C LEU A 440 -6.20 15.85 -7.18
N GLU A 441 -7.32 16.39 -7.65
CA GLU A 441 -7.33 17.19 -8.89
C GLU A 441 -6.52 18.48 -8.73
N SER A 442 -6.60 19.12 -7.56
CA SER A 442 -5.77 20.27 -7.21
C SER A 442 -4.28 19.91 -7.26
N MET A 443 -3.88 18.78 -6.68
CA MET A 443 -2.49 18.31 -6.69
C MET A 443 -1.96 18.05 -8.11
N LYS A 444 -2.76 17.39 -8.96
CA LYS A 444 -2.41 17.16 -10.38
C LYS A 444 -2.22 18.49 -11.13
N SER A 445 -3.14 19.45 -10.92
CA SER A 445 -3.04 20.77 -11.55
C SER A 445 -1.79 21.52 -11.09
N SER A 446 -1.49 21.50 -9.78
CA SER A 446 -0.31 22.14 -9.22
C SER A 446 0.98 21.49 -9.68
N ALA A 447 1.01 20.17 -9.85
CA ALA A 447 2.18 19.48 -10.39
C ALA A 447 2.46 19.89 -11.84
N ALA A 448 1.42 19.93 -12.69
CA ALA A 448 1.55 20.39 -14.06
C ALA A 448 1.99 21.86 -14.13
N GLU A 449 1.45 22.71 -13.26
CA GLU A 449 1.88 24.11 -13.13
C GLU A 449 3.32 24.24 -12.64
N ALA A 450 3.79 23.41 -11.71
CA ALA A 450 5.17 23.44 -11.22
C ALA A 450 6.17 22.89 -12.24
N GLY A 451 5.73 22.02 -13.15
CA GLY A 451 6.60 21.25 -14.05
C GLY A 451 7.25 20.05 -13.37
N VAL A 452 6.57 19.43 -12.40
CA VAL A 452 7.04 18.23 -11.69
C VAL A 452 6.35 16.98 -12.21
N GLU A 453 7.03 15.86 -12.15
CA GLU A 453 6.44 14.54 -12.36
C GLU A 453 5.72 14.11 -11.08
N LEU A 454 4.42 13.82 -11.17
CA LEU A 454 3.59 13.46 -10.01
C LEU A 454 3.25 11.97 -10.09
N LEU A 455 3.68 11.23 -9.07
CA LEU A 455 3.21 9.87 -8.82
C LEU A 455 2.02 9.96 -7.86
N VAL A 456 0.95 9.22 -8.12
CA VAL A 456 -0.29 9.32 -7.35
C VAL A 456 -0.67 7.97 -6.78
N ASN A 457 -1.02 7.96 -5.50
CA ASN A 457 -1.74 6.88 -4.86
C ASN A 457 -3.05 7.41 -4.28
N ASP A 458 -4.17 6.83 -4.72
CA ASP A 458 -5.42 6.89 -3.97
C ASP A 458 -5.45 5.65 -3.09
N ALA A 459 -5.27 5.86 -1.79
CA ALA A 459 -5.17 4.78 -0.84
C ALA A 459 -6.54 4.14 -0.52
N ASN A 460 -7.66 4.79 -0.88
CA ASN A 460 -9.00 4.27 -0.64
C ASN A 460 -9.23 3.79 0.82
N TYR A 461 -8.72 4.58 1.77
CA TYR A 461 -8.63 4.31 3.22
C TYR A 461 -7.87 3.04 3.62
N ASP A 462 -7.11 2.45 2.71
CA ASP A 462 -6.21 1.35 2.98
C ASP A 462 -4.83 1.89 3.38
N GLN A 463 -4.55 1.87 4.69
CA GLN A 463 -3.26 2.30 5.23
C GLN A 463 -2.09 1.46 4.67
N ASN A 464 -2.31 0.20 4.33
CA ASN A 464 -1.25 -0.64 3.76
C ASN A 464 -0.97 -0.24 2.31
N ALA A 465 -2.00 0.08 1.52
CA ALA A 465 -1.82 0.60 0.16
C ALA A 465 -1.05 1.93 0.17
N GLN A 466 -1.36 2.81 1.12
CA GLN A 466 -0.63 4.06 1.32
C GLN A 466 0.84 3.81 1.69
N ASN A 467 1.12 2.86 2.58
CA ASN A 467 2.49 2.50 2.96
C ASN A 467 3.27 1.91 1.79
N GLN A 468 2.66 0.98 1.04
CA GLN A 468 3.27 0.36 -0.13
C GLN A 468 3.61 1.39 -1.20
N ALA A 469 2.73 2.35 -1.48
CA ALA A 469 3.02 3.41 -2.43
C ALA A 469 4.25 4.24 -2.00
N ILE A 470 4.36 4.56 -0.72
CA ILE A 470 5.48 5.32 -0.15
C ILE A 470 6.78 4.51 -0.21
N GLU A 471 6.74 3.23 0.14
CA GLU A 471 7.89 2.32 0.00
C GLU A 471 8.36 2.23 -1.46
N GLN A 472 7.43 2.13 -2.41
CA GLN A 472 7.75 2.15 -3.85
C GLN A 472 8.37 3.46 -4.28
N TRP A 473 7.91 4.60 -3.76
CA TRP A 473 8.49 5.90 -4.08
C TRP A 473 9.88 6.10 -3.46
N ILE A 474 10.12 5.56 -2.27
CA ILE A 474 11.46 5.49 -1.68
C ILE A 474 12.39 4.70 -2.60
N LEU A 475 11.95 3.52 -3.07
CA LEU A 475 12.72 2.74 -4.03
C LEU A 475 12.92 3.49 -5.35
N GLN A 476 11.95 4.29 -5.80
CA GLN A 476 12.08 5.10 -7.02
C GLN A 476 12.93 6.36 -6.83
N GLU A 477 13.47 6.57 -5.63
CA GLU A 477 14.29 7.74 -5.29
C GLU A 477 13.57 9.07 -5.63
N VAL A 478 12.27 9.15 -5.31
CA VAL A 478 11.52 10.39 -5.50
C VAL A 478 12.17 11.54 -4.72
N ASP A 479 12.08 12.75 -5.26
CA ASP A 479 12.68 13.93 -4.64
C ASP A 479 11.91 14.35 -3.37
N GLY A 480 10.61 14.02 -3.26
CA GLY A 480 9.80 14.34 -2.09
C GLY A 480 8.43 13.65 -2.10
N VAL A 481 7.78 13.62 -0.94
CA VAL A 481 6.42 13.05 -0.77
C VAL A 481 5.47 14.06 -0.16
N ILE A 482 4.29 14.21 -0.75
CA ILE A 482 3.15 14.89 -0.16
C ILE A 482 2.13 13.84 0.29
N LEU A 483 1.65 13.94 1.52
CA LEU A 483 0.86 12.88 2.14
C LEU A 483 -0.38 13.43 2.82
N ALA A 484 -1.56 12.98 2.40
CA ALA A 484 -2.78 13.06 3.20
C ALA A 484 -3.01 11.70 3.89
N PRO A 485 -2.82 11.58 5.22
CA PRO A 485 -2.83 10.29 5.91
C PRO A 485 -4.18 9.58 5.87
N CYS A 486 -4.20 8.25 5.64
CA CYS A 486 -5.38 7.42 5.88
C CYS A 486 -5.66 7.24 7.37
N ASP A 487 -4.61 6.89 8.13
CA ASP A 487 -4.62 6.76 9.57
C ASP A 487 -3.54 7.65 10.18
N PHE A 488 -3.90 8.42 11.18
CA PHE A 488 -3.00 9.42 11.76
C PHE A 488 -1.89 8.82 12.62
N THR A 489 -2.02 7.57 13.07
CA THR A 489 -1.00 6.84 13.83
C THR A 489 -0.28 5.82 12.96
N GLY A 490 -1.02 5.06 12.16
CA GLY A 490 -0.52 4.01 11.27
C GLY A 490 0.40 4.53 10.17
N VAL A 491 0.29 5.82 9.82
CA VAL A 491 1.21 6.49 8.90
C VAL A 491 2.63 6.62 9.44
N LYS A 492 2.86 6.39 10.75
CA LYS A 492 4.19 6.49 11.36
C LYS A 492 5.23 5.65 10.64
N THR A 493 4.90 4.41 10.28
CA THR A 493 5.83 3.52 9.56
C THR A 493 6.33 4.15 8.26
N SER A 494 5.41 4.73 7.48
CA SER A 494 5.74 5.45 6.25
C SER A 494 6.57 6.70 6.48
N LEU A 495 6.23 7.50 7.50
CA LEU A 495 6.98 8.72 7.82
C LEU A 495 8.40 8.39 8.33
N ASP A 496 8.55 7.36 9.16
CA ASP A 496 9.84 6.87 9.62
C ASP A 496 10.68 6.34 8.44
N ALA A 497 10.05 5.62 7.49
CA ALA A 497 10.72 5.12 6.29
C ALA A 497 11.22 6.25 5.38
N LEU A 498 10.40 7.29 5.17
CA LEU A 498 10.79 8.49 4.42
C LEU A 498 11.90 9.26 5.11
N GLU A 499 11.83 9.42 6.43
CA GLU A 499 12.91 10.02 7.23
C GLU A 499 14.22 9.24 7.08
N LYS A 500 14.17 7.90 7.19
CA LYS A 500 15.34 7.04 7.02
C LYS A 500 15.93 7.10 5.61
N ALA A 501 15.07 7.27 4.60
CA ALA A 501 15.49 7.44 3.21
C ALA A 501 15.96 8.87 2.89
N ASN A 502 15.92 9.80 3.85
CA ASN A 502 16.20 11.22 3.66
C ASN A 502 15.34 11.87 2.56
N ILE A 503 14.09 11.42 2.40
CA ILE A 503 13.12 11.99 1.47
C ILE A 503 12.23 12.96 2.25
N PRO A 504 12.16 14.25 1.87
CA PRO A 504 11.33 15.21 2.56
C PRO A 504 9.84 14.88 2.39
N VAL A 505 9.10 15.01 3.47
CA VAL A 505 7.65 14.79 3.50
C VAL A 505 6.89 16.01 4.01
N ILE A 506 5.84 16.39 3.28
CA ILE A 506 4.87 17.41 3.68
C ILE A 506 3.52 16.74 3.86
N THR A 507 2.87 17.00 4.99
CA THR A 507 1.57 16.39 5.30
C THR A 507 0.42 17.37 5.12
N LEU A 508 -0.68 16.88 4.54
CA LEU A 508 -1.98 17.52 4.58
C LEU A 508 -2.74 16.94 5.77
N ASN A 509 -3.16 17.81 6.68
CA ASN A 509 -3.52 17.49 8.07
C ASN A 509 -2.32 17.03 8.88
N ALA A 510 -2.37 17.25 10.20
CA ALA A 510 -1.31 16.78 11.08
C ALA A 510 -1.44 15.27 11.34
N PRO A 511 -0.38 14.47 11.11
CA PRO A 511 -0.33 13.11 11.65
C PRO A 511 -0.35 13.16 13.19
N LEU A 512 -0.49 12.01 13.84
CA LEU A 512 -0.38 11.84 15.30
C LEU A 512 0.94 11.16 15.70
N ALA A 513 1.69 10.61 14.75
CA ALA A 513 2.98 10.01 15.00
C ALA A 513 3.90 10.15 13.78
N GLY A 514 5.21 10.24 14.02
CA GLY A 514 6.23 10.33 12.96
C GLY A 514 6.76 11.75 12.75
N GLY A 515 7.55 11.95 11.68
CA GLY A 515 8.19 13.22 11.37
C GLY A 515 7.73 13.81 10.04
N ALA A 516 7.64 15.15 9.96
CA ALA A 516 7.40 15.87 8.71
C ALA A 516 8.20 17.17 8.62
N TYR A 517 8.57 17.58 7.40
CA TYR A 517 9.24 18.85 7.16
C TYR A 517 8.29 20.02 7.33
N SER A 518 7.07 19.87 6.80
CA SER A 518 6.00 20.85 6.97
C SER A 518 4.65 20.16 7.12
N ILE A 519 3.76 20.80 7.86
CA ILE A 519 2.38 20.33 8.10
C ILE A 519 1.43 21.43 7.65
N VAL A 520 0.56 21.10 6.71
CA VAL A 520 -0.49 21.99 6.23
C VAL A 520 -1.82 21.55 6.86
N THR A 521 -2.32 22.32 7.81
CA THR A 521 -3.50 21.97 8.63
C THR A 521 -4.36 23.21 8.89
N SER A 522 -5.54 23.05 9.49
CA SER A 522 -6.33 24.17 10.03
C SER A 522 -6.35 24.16 11.55
N ASP A 523 -6.71 25.30 12.13
CA ASP A 523 -7.10 25.35 13.54
C ASP A 523 -8.49 24.70 13.69
N THR A 524 -8.49 23.44 14.08
CA THR A 524 -9.72 22.64 14.21
C THR A 524 -10.48 22.92 15.50
N VAL A 525 -9.84 23.54 16.51
CA VAL A 525 -10.53 24.07 17.69
C VAL A 525 -11.34 25.31 17.30
N GLU A 526 -10.76 26.19 16.49
CA GLU A 526 -11.47 27.33 15.91
C GLU A 526 -12.67 26.88 15.06
N GLN A 527 -12.55 25.82 14.24
CA GLN A 527 -13.67 25.25 13.48
C GLN A 527 -14.85 24.83 14.39
N GLY A 528 -14.55 24.07 15.44
CA GLY A 528 -15.54 23.66 16.43
C GLY A 528 -16.19 24.86 17.14
N THR A 529 -15.37 25.85 17.49
CA THR A 529 -15.83 27.10 18.12
C THR A 529 -16.80 27.86 17.20
N ILE A 530 -16.45 28.04 15.92
CA ILE A 530 -17.33 28.69 14.93
C ILE A 530 -18.67 27.94 14.81
N ALA A 531 -18.63 26.61 14.68
CA ALA A 531 -19.84 25.79 14.59
C ALA A 531 -20.71 25.88 15.86
N GLY A 532 -20.08 25.94 17.03
CA GLY A 532 -20.76 26.14 18.32
C GLY A 532 -21.41 27.53 18.41
N GLU A 533 -20.69 28.59 18.06
CA GLU A 533 -21.19 29.97 18.08
C GLU A 533 -22.32 30.20 17.06
N LEU A 534 -22.26 29.55 15.89
CA LEU A 534 -23.35 29.55 14.91
C LEU A 534 -24.64 28.98 15.51
N LEU A 535 -24.54 27.80 16.14
CA LEU A 535 -25.68 27.16 16.79
C LEU A 535 -26.17 27.97 18.00
N GLU A 536 -25.26 28.44 18.86
CA GLU A 536 -25.58 29.27 20.02
C GLU A 536 -26.37 30.53 19.60
N SER A 537 -25.85 31.26 18.61
CA SER A 537 -26.48 32.49 18.10
C SER A 537 -27.87 32.21 17.55
N ALA A 538 -28.04 31.10 16.83
CA ALA A 538 -29.34 30.70 16.29
C ALA A 538 -30.33 30.32 17.40
N LEU A 539 -29.89 29.57 18.41
CA LEU A 539 -30.69 29.21 19.59
C LEU A 539 -31.16 30.43 20.37
N LEU A 540 -30.26 31.38 20.65
CA LEU A 540 -30.61 32.64 21.32
C LEU A 540 -31.60 33.47 20.51
N LYS A 541 -31.40 33.57 19.19
CA LYS A 541 -32.31 34.29 18.29
C LYS A 541 -33.70 33.63 18.22
N ALA A 542 -33.76 32.31 18.35
CA ALA A 542 -35.02 31.56 18.45
C ALA A 542 -35.69 31.65 19.84
N GLY A 543 -35.07 32.33 20.81
CA GLY A 543 -35.61 32.52 22.15
C GLY A 543 -35.40 31.32 23.09
N SER A 544 -34.43 30.46 22.80
CA SER A 544 -34.04 29.36 23.69
C SER A 544 -33.57 29.88 25.05
N ASP A 545 -33.97 29.21 26.12
CA ASP A 545 -33.47 29.45 27.47
C ASP A 545 -32.19 28.64 27.78
N MET A 546 -31.63 27.96 26.78
CA MET A 546 -30.44 27.11 26.84
C MET A 546 -30.58 25.97 27.87
N LYS A 547 -31.77 25.37 27.95
CA LYS A 547 -32.05 24.16 28.74
C LYS A 547 -32.41 22.99 27.85
N GLY A 548 -31.95 21.79 28.22
CA GLY A 548 -32.23 20.57 27.46
C GLY A 548 -30.96 19.97 26.86
N SER A 549 -31.07 19.38 25.68
CA SER A 549 -29.98 18.60 25.08
C SER A 549 -29.53 19.16 23.71
N ILE A 550 -28.23 19.22 23.48
CA ILE A 550 -27.63 19.31 22.14
C ILE A 550 -27.08 17.95 21.79
N ILE A 551 -27.44 17.42 20.63
CA ILE A 551 -26.89 16.16 20.13
C ILE A 551 -25.86 16.47 19.05
N TYR A 552 -24.65 15.93 19.17
CA TYR A 552 -23.69 15.97 18.08
C TYR A 552 -23.22 14.58 17.69
N GLN A 553 -22.82 14.41 16.43
CA GLN A 553 -22.33 13.13 15.91
C GLN A 553 -20.89 13.23 15.40
N THR A 554 -20.08 12.22 15.72
CA THR A 554 -18.64 12.14 15.41
C THR A 554 -18.21 10.73 14.97
N LEU A 555 -16.91 10.52 14.74
CA LEU A 555 -16.32 9.23 14.40
C LEU A 555 -16.22 8.33 15.64
N PRO A 556 -16.34 6.99 15.50
CA PRO A 556 -16.23 6.04 16.62
C PRO A 556 -14.77 5.73 17.02
N PHE A 557 -13.79 6.41 16.44
CA PHE A 557 -12.36 6.22 16.68
C PHE A 557 -11.65 7.56 16.87
N VAL A 558 -10.42 7.51 17.37
CA VAL A 558 -9.60 8.70 17.65
C VAL A 558 -9.18 9.35 16.33
N HIS A 559 -9.69 10.54 16.08
CA HIS A 559 -9.27 11.40 14.98
C HIS A 559 -8.91 12.77 15.54
N PRO A 560 -7.71 13.32 15.30
CA PRO A 560 -7.25 14.56 15.93
C PRO A 560 -8.21 15.73 15.68
N ASN A 561 -8.55 15.95 14.40
CA ASN A 561 -9.50 17.00 14.00
C ASN A 561 -10.88 16.83 14.66
N ALA A 562 -11.37 15.60 14.83
CA ALA A 562 -12.66 15.37 15.47
C ALA A 562 -12.61 15.72 16.97
N LEU A 563 -11.54 15.35 17.66
CA LEU A 563 -11.38 15.66 19.08
C LEU A 563 -11.24 17.17 19.33
N THR A 564 -10.41 17.86 18.55
CA THR A 564 -10.21 19.30 18.66
C THR A 564 -11.45 20.10 18.26
N ARG A 565 -12.16 19.72 17.18
CA ARG A 565 -13.47 20.29 16.83
C ARG A 565 -14.46 20.11 17.98
N ALA A 566 -14.57 18.89 18.51
CA ALA A 566 -15.49 18.60 19.61
C ALA A 566 -15.19 19.43 20.85
N LYS A 567 -13.91 19.64 21.17
CA LYS A 567 -13.50 20.55 22.24
C LYS A 567 -13.97 21.98 21.99
N GLY A 568 -13.60 22.57 20.86
CA GLY A 568 -13.97 23.95 20.53
C GLY A 568 -15.48 24.19 20.58
N PHE A 569 -16.25 23.24 20.05
CA PHE A 569 -17.70 23.28 20.12
C PHE A 569 -18.22 23.20 21.56
N LYS A 570 -17.74 22.23 22.35
CA LYS A 570 -18.17 22.04 23.75
C LYS A 570 -17.85 23.26 24.61
N ASP A 571 -16.69 23.89 24.40
CA ASP A 571 -16.22 25.05 25.15
C ASP A 571 -17.21 26.24 25.06
N VAL A 572 -17.83 26.46 23.89
CA VAL A 572 -18.85 27.51 23.68
C VAL A 572 -20.02 27.38 24.66
N PHE A 573 -20.43 26.16 24.98
CA PHE A 573 -21.61 25.87 25.79
C PHE A 573 -21.32 25.68 27.28
N THR A 574 -20.06 25.72 27.72
CA THR A 574 -19.67 25.56 29.15
C THR A 574 -20.34 26.57 30.08
N LYS A 575 -20.72 27.74 29.56
CA LYS A 575 -21.46 28.81 30.26
C LYS A 575 -22.94 28.50 30.52
N TYR A 576 -23.47 27.40 29.97
CA TYR A 576 -24.86 26.96 30.10
C TYR A 576 -24.96 25.63 30.90
N PRO A 577 -24.98 25.67 32.24
CA PRO A 577 -24.87 24.47 33.07
C PRO A 577 -26.12 23.56 33.02
N GLU A 578 -27.25 24.06 32.52
CA GLU A 578 -28.48 23.28 32.34
C GLU A 578 -28.57 22.61 30.96
N LEU A 579 -27.64 22.91 30.05
CA LEU A 579 -27.56 22.31 28.73
C LEU A 579 -26.67 21.06 28.78
N LYS A 580 -27.15 19.96 28.21
CA LYS A 580 -26.42 18.70 28.11
C LYS A 580 -25.98 18.48 26.67
N ILE A 581 -24.70 18.18 26.49
CA ILE A 581 -24.18 17.75 25.18
C ILE A 581 -24.13 16.23 25.17
N VAL A 582 -24.79 15.63 24.19
CA VAL A 582 -24.79 14.18 23.97
C VAL A 582 -24.04 13.88 22.69
N GLU A 583 -23.12 12.95 22.79
CA GLU A 583 -22.32 12.44 21.68
C GLU A 583 -22.92 11.16 21.15
N LEU A 584 -23.02 11.05 19.82
CA LEU A 584 -23.27 9.80 19.11
C LEU A 584 -22.20 9.61 18.05
N THR A 585 -22.07 8.40 17.51
CA THR A 585 -21.02 8.06 16.55
C THR A 585 -21.56 7.34 15.32
N GLY A 586 -20.81 7.42 14.23
CA GLY A 586 -21.06 6.73 12.97
C GLY A 586 -19.92 6.97 11.98
N ILE A 587 -19.78 6.08 11.00
CA ILE A 587 -18.76 6.19 9.94
C ILE A 587 -19.33 6.58 8.56
N SER A 588 -20.65 6.52 8.40
CA SER A 588 -21.32 6.81 7.12
C SER A 588 -22.57 7.67 7.31
N PRO A 589 -23.06 8.37 6.25
CA PRO A 589 -24.31 9.11 6.33
C PRO A 589 -25.51 8.26 6.76
N GLU A 590 -25.53 6.97 6.39
CA GLU A 590 -26.59 6.04 6.79
C GLU A 590 -26.56 5.71 8.29
N GLU A 591 -25.37 5.46 8.84
CA GLU A 591 -25.22 5.21 10.27
C GLU A 591 -25.60 6.42 11.11
N HIS A 592 -25.14 7.61 10.68
CA HIS A 592 -25.49 8.88 11.29
C HIS A 592 -26.99 9.15 11.22
N PHE A 593 -27.62 8.89 10.08
CA PHE A 593 -29.07 8.94 9.92
C PHE A 593 -29.78 8.06 10.96
N ASN A 594 -29.40 6.78 11.07
CA ASN A 594 -30.03 5.83 11.98
C ASN A 594 -29.85 6.24 13.44
N ALA A 595 -28.64 6.67 13.81
CA ALA A 595 -28.34 7.15 15.16
C ALA A 595 -29.13 8.44 15.49
N PHE A 596 -29.24 9.37 14.55
CA PHE A 596 -29.94 10.63 14.78
C PHE A 596 -31.46 10.48 14.77
N ASP A 597 -32.03 9.62 13.91
CA ASP A 597 -33.46 9.26 13.94
C ASP A 597 -33.85 8.64 15.28
N GLY A 598 -32.98 7.81 15.85
CA GLY A 598 -33.12 7.32 17.23
C GLY A 598 -33.06 8.46 18.26
N ALA A 599 -32.11 9.37 18.11
CA ALA A 599 -31.91 10.51 19.02
C ALA A 599 -33.12 11.46 19.05
N ILE A 600 -33.71 11.76 17.88
CA ILE A 600 -34.91 12.58 17.76
C ILE A 600 -36.06 12.05 18.63
N LYS A 601 -36.17 10.73 18.77
CA LYS A 601 -37.20 10.08 19.60
C LYS A 601 -36.80 10.01 21.07
N ALA A 602 -35.51 9.77 21.34
CA ALA A 602 -34.97 9.57 22.69
C ALA A 602 -34.80 10.86 23.48
N TYR A 603 -34.58 11.99 22.81
CA TYR A 603 -34.32 13.30 23.41
C TYR A 603 -35.40 14.31 22.99
N PRO A 604 -36.62 14.22 23.54
CA PRO A 604 -37.69 15.17 23.22
C PRO A 604 -37.41 16.61 23.68
N ASP A 605 -36.41 16.80 24.56
CA ASP A 605 -35.88 18.07 25.03
C ASP A 605 -34.68 18.58 24.20
N MET A 606 -34.42 17.97 23.03
CA MET A 606 -33.36 18.42 22.14
C MET A 606 -33.64 19.84 21.64
N VAL A 607 -32.71 20.76 21.91
CA VAL A 607 -32.81 22.16 21.49
C VAL A 607 -32.00 22.45 20.23
N GLY A 608 -30.92 21.69 19.97
CA GLY A 608 -30.09 21.87 18.79
C GLY A 608 -29.26 20.63 18.47
N ALA A 609 -28.62 20.65 17.30
CA ALA A 609 -27.79 19.57 16.84
C ALA A 609 -26.53 20.05 16.11
N TRP A 610 -25.52 19.19 16.02
CA TRP A 610 -24.27 19.51 15.32
C TRP A 610 -23.68 18.30 14.59
N GLY A 611 -23.47 18.44 13.28
CA GLY A 611 -22.69 17.50 12.49
C GLY A 611 -21.22 17.91 12.49
N LEU A 612 -20.36 17.09 13.08
CA LEU A 612 -18.93 17.43 13.26
C LEU A 612 -18.11 17.42 11.95
N TYR A 613 -18.62 16.71 10.94
CA TYR A 613 -18.04 16.56 9.61
C TYR A 613 -19.12 16.23 8.58
N SER A 614 -18.76 16.11 7.29
CA SER A 614 -19.71 15.96 6.18
C SER A 614 -20.70 14.80 6.35
N SER A 615 -20.23 13.57 6.59
CA SER A 615 -21.13 12.41 6.69
C SER A 615 -22.09 12.50 7.87
N ALA A 616 -21.63 13.02 9.01
CA ALA A 616 -22.48 13.29 10.15
C ALA A 616 -23.56 14.32 9.79
N THR A 617 -23.16 15.42 9.16
CA THR A 617 -24.09 16.48 8.76
C THR A 617 -25.16 15.97 7.81
N ILE A 618 -24.76 15.28 6.74
CA ILE A 618 -25.67 14.77 5.70
C ILE A 618 -26.63 13.73 6.28
N GLY A 619 -26.14 12.80 7.11
CA GLY A 619 -26.97 11.80 7.77
C GLY A 619 -28.03 12.42 8.69
N MET A 620 -27.62 13.37 9.53
CA MET A 620 -28.51 14.09 10.45
C MET A 620 -29.56 14.92 9.70
N LEU A 621 -29.18 15.64 8.64
CA LEU A 621 -30.12 16.37 7.79
C LEU A 621 -31.16 15.45 7.16
N ASN A 622 -30.73 14.30 6.63
CA ASN A 622 -31.65 13.31 6.06
C ASN A 622 -32.63 12.79 7.13
N ALA A 623 -32.19 12.58 8.36
CA ALA A 623 -33.06 12.16 9.46
C ALA A 623 -34.04 13.27 9.91
N MET A 624 -33.62 14.54 9.91
CA MET A 624 -34.51 15.69 10.14
C MET A 624 -35.61 15.76 9.07
N ARG A 625 -35.24 15.62 7.80
CA ARG A 625 -36.18 15.60 6.67
C ARG A 625 -37.17 14.44 6.78
N ALA A 626 -36.68 13.23 7.05
CA ALA A 626 -37.51 12.03 7.14
C ALA A 626 -38.49 12.07 8.34
N SER A 627 -38.06 12.62 9.47
CA SER A 627 -38.89 12.74 10.68
C SER A 627 -39.84 13.94 10.67
N GLY A 628 -39.67 14.88 9.73
CA GLY A 628 -40.39 16.16 9.71
C GLY A 628 -39.94 17.14 10.82
N LYS A 629 -38.80 16.88 11.48
CA LYS A 629 -38.21 17.76 12.50
C LYS A 629 -37.36 18.88 11.89
N THR A 630 -37.88 19.55 10.87
CA THR A 630 -37.16 20.59 10.11
C THR A 630 -36.97 21.90 10.87
N ASP A 631 -37.69 22.09 11.99
CA ASP A 631 -37.54 23.28 12.86
C ASP A 631 -36.35 23.17 13.84
N LEU A 632 -35.70 22.00 13.93
CA LEU A 632 -34.55 21.80 14.81
C LEU A 632 -33.32 22.55 14.25
N LEU A 633 -32.70 23.39 15.07
CA LEU A 633 -31.52 24.16 14.67
C LEU A 633 -30.28 23.28 14.65
N MET A 634 -29.57 23.28 13.53
CA MET A 634 -28.36 22.47 13.33
C MET A 634 -27.24 23.28 12.68
N SER A 635 -26.03 23.17 13.23
CA SER A 635 -24.79 23.67 12.60
C SER A 635 -23.93 22.51 12.07
N SER A 636 -22.90 22.85 11.30
CA SER A 636 -22.05 21.90 10.59
C SER A 636 -20.58 22.36 10.52
N VAL A 637 -19.73 21.47 10.01
CA VAL A 637 -18.37 21.72 9.54
C VAL A 637 -18.26 21.11 8.14
N ASP A 638 -17.35 21.63 7.31
CA ASP A 638 -17.09 21.25 5.91
C ASP A 638 -18.02 21.96 4.88
N ASN A 639 -17.70 21.83 3.59
CA ASN A 639 -18.16 22.67 2.48
C ASN A 639 -18.75 21.86 1.29
N ASP A 640 -19.15 20.60 1.51
CA ASP A 640 -19.81 19.77 0.50
C ASP A 640 -21.04 20.49 -0.07
N LYS A 641 -21.28 20.33 -1.38
CA LYS A 641 -22.43 20.96 -2.04
C LYS A 641 -23.77 20.76 -1.31
N PRO A 642 -24.15 19.56 -0.82
CA PRO A 642 -25.40 19.39 -0.06
C PRO A 642 -25.44 20.17 1.26
N ILE A 643 -24.30 20.46 1.90
CA ILE A 643 -24.22 21.25 3.13
C ILE A 643 -24.42 22.72 2.80
N LEU A 644 -23.73 23.25 1.79
CA LEU A 644 -23.89 24.63 1.34
C LEU A 644 -25.33 24.89 0.83
N ALA A 645 -25.91 23.94 0.11
CA ALA A 645 -27.33 23.96 -0.26
C ALA A 645 -28.26 24.06 0.97
N ALA A 646 -28.03 23.23 1.99
CA ALA A 646 -28.83 23.26 3.20
C ALA A 646 -28.69 24.58 3.98
N VAL A 647 -27.51 25.23 3.96
CA VAL A 647 -27.33 26.58 4.53
C VAL A 647 -28.10 27.63 3.72
N TYR A 648 -28.05 27.54 2.39
CA TYR A 648 -28.79 28.44 1.49
C TYR A 648 -30.30 28.34 1.70
N ASP A 649 -30.83 27.12 1.77
CA ASP A 649 -32.26 26.86 2.01
C ASP A 649 -32.69 27.22 3.43
N GLY A 650 -31.74 27.32 4.37
CA GLY A 650 -31.99 27.62 5.78
C GLY A 650 -32.33 26.39 6.61
N GLU A 651 -32.09 25.18 6.09
CA GLU A 651 -32.15 23.92 6.83
C GLU A 651 -30.98 23.77 7.82
N LEU A 652 -29.82 24.35 7.48
CA LEU A 652 -28.67 24.52 8.38
C LEU A 652 -28.50 25.98 8.77
N VAL A 653 -28.17 26.25 10.03
CA VAL A 653 -27.93 27.61 10.52
C VAL A 653 -26.62 28.19 9.98
N GLY A 654 -25.70 27.32 9.59
CA GLY A 654 -24.40 27.66 9.02
C GLY A 654 -23.42 26.49 9.16
N THR A 655 -22.25 26.65 8.55
CA THR A 655 -21.13 25.70 8.64
C THR A 655 -19.81 26.43 8.85
N ALA A 656 -18.89 25.79 9.59
CA ALA A 656 -17.48 26.20 9.64
C ALA A 656 -16.72 25.51 8.50
N THR A 657 -16.30 26.27 7.50
CA THR A 657 -15.65 25.75 6.28
C THR A 657 -14.17 26.08 6.24
N TYR A 658 -13.48 25.53 5.25
CA TYR A 658 -12.10 25.80 4.89
C TYR A 658 -11.94 25.48 3.40
N SER A 659 -10.86 25.96 2.78
CA SER A 659 -10.57 25.63 1.38
C SER A 659 -10.14 24.18 1.22
N SER A 660 -10.85 23.43 0.38
CA SER A 660 -10.45 22.07 -0.02
C SER A 660 -9.42 22.07 -1.16
N ILE A 661 -9.15 23.25 -1.76
CA ILE A 661 -8.27 23.41 -2.92
C ILE A 661 -6.93 24.02 -2.51
N ALA A 662 -6.95 25.10 -1.73
CA ALA A 662 -5.75 25.86 -1.40
C ALA A 662 -4.69 25.07 -0.61
N PRO A 663 -5.04 24.21 0.38
CA PRO A 663 -4.07 23.41 1.10
C PRO A 663 -3.24 22.50 0.20
N ALA A 664 -3.84 21.87 -0.81
CA ALA A 664 -3.13 21.02 -1.77
C ALA A 664 -2.14 21.83 -2.62
N ARG A 665 -2.54 23.03 -3.07
CA ARG A 665 -1.66 23.93 -3.83
C ARG A 665 -0.51 24.45 -2.98
N TRP A 666 -0.77 24.78 -1.72
CA TRP A 666 0.28 25.19 -0.78
C TRP A 666 1.22 24.05 -0.43
N ALA A 667 0.73 22.82 -0.22
CA ALA A 667 1.59 21.67 0.00
C ALA A 667 2.54 21.43 -1.19
N MET A 668 2.03 21.51 -2.43
CA MET A 668 2.89 21.46 -3.63
C MET A 668 3.88 22.62 -3.69
N SER A 669 3.42 23.85 -3.39
CA SER A 669 4.31 25.02 -3.36
C SER A 669 5.43 24.86 -2.33
N MET A 670 5.11 24.38 -1.13
CA MET A 670 6.09 24.15 -0.08
C MET A 670 7.06 23.05 -0.47
N MET A 671 6.58 21.97 -1.09
CA MET A 671 7.45 20.90 -1.56
C MET A 671 8.43 21.42 -2.61
N VAL A 672 7.93 22.11 -3.64
CA VAL A 672 8.78 22.65 -4.71
C VAL A 672 9.76 23.70 -4.18
N ASN A 673 9.33 24.58 -3.27
CA ASN A 673 10.23 25.53 -2.62
C ASN A 673 11.33 24.81 -1.83
N LEU A 674 10.96 23.85 -0.97
CA LEU A 674 11.91 23.06 -0.20
C LEU A 674 12.94 22.38 -1.11
N LEU A 675 12.48 21.73 -2.19
CA LEU A 675 13.35 21.06 -3.16
C LEU A 675 14.23 22.04 -3.97
N ASN A 676 13.74 23.26 -4.21
CA ASN A 676 14.49 24.33 -4.83
C ASN A 676 15.53 24.97 -3.88
N GLY A 677 15.60 24.54 -2.61
CA GLY A 677 16.45 25.15 -1.58
C GLY A 677 15.89 26.46 -1.02
N VAL A 678 14.61 26.71 -1.24
CA VAL A 678 13.89 27.90 -0.75
C VAL A 678 13.26 27.57 0.62
N PRO A 679 13.48 28.40 1.65
CA PRO A 679 12.92 28.18 2.99
C PRO A 679 11.39 28.10 3.01
N ILE A 680 10.86 27.26 3.90
CA ILE A 680 9.42 27.10 4.15
C ILE A 680 9.14 27.04 5.66
N PRO A 681 7.93 27.39 6.12
CA PRO A 681 7.52 27.21 7.51
C PRO A 681 7.26 25.74 7.86
N GLY A 682 7.51 25.37 9.11
CA GLY A 682 7.21 24.03 9.64
C GLY A 682 5.73 23.72 9.81
N VAL A 683 4.90 24.73 10.06
CA VAL A 683 3.43 24.57 10.14
C VAL A 683 2.71 25.67 9.39
N ILE A 684 1.69 25.29 8.63
CA ILE A 684 0.80 26.20 7.92
C ILE A 684 -0.62 25.96 8.42
N PHE A 685 -1.20 26.99 9.03
CA PHE A 685 -2.61 27.05 9.41
C PHE A 685 -3.40 27.77 8.33
N TYR A 686 -4.21 27.03 7.58
CA TYR A 686 -5.17 27.65 6.67
C TYR A 686 -6.42 28.15 7.38
N GLU A 687 -6.99 29.22 6.84
CA GLU A 687 -8.09 29.93 7.47
C GLU A 687 -9.38 29.11 7.47
N ASN A 688 -10.15 29.31 8.55
CA ASN A 688 -11.50 28.78 8.68
C ASN A 688 -12.48 29.88 8.33
N MET A 689 -13.46 29.57 7.51
CA MET A 689 -14.50 30.51 7.11
C MET A 689 -15.81 30.18 7.81
N ARG A 690 -16.46 31.21 8.35
CA ARG A 690 -17.83 31.11 8.83
C ARG A 690 -18.77 31.28 7.65
N VAL A 691 -19.51 30.24 7.30
CA VAL A 691 -20.52 30.32 6.25
C VAL A 691 -21.92 30.32 6.85
N THR A 692 -22.68 31.35 6.50
CA THR A 692 -24.10 31.52 6.81
C THR A 692 -24.87 31.77 5.52
N LYS A 693 -26.19 31.90 5.62
CA LYS A 693 -27.03 32.29 4.47
C LYS A 693 -26.60 33.60 3.80
N ASP A 694 -25.91 34.48 4.54
CA ASP A 694 -25.49 35.80 4.02
C ASP A 694 -24.31 35.73 3.04
N ASN A 695 -23.47 34.68 3.12
CA ASN A 695 -22.26 34.54 2.30
C ASN A 695 -22.11 33.17 1.61
N VAL A 696 -23.08 32.27 1.73
CA VAL A 696 -22.99 30.91 1.18
C VAL A 696 -22.82 30.84 -0.34
N GLU A 697 -23.37 31.80 -1.09
CA GLU A 697 -23.18 31.86 -2.55
C GLU A 697 -21.73 32.22 -2.91
N GLU A 698 -21.15 33.20 -2.23
CA GLU A 698 -19.74 33.57 -2.38
C GLU A 698 -18.81 32.42 -1.95
N ALA A 699 -19.12 31.78 -0.82
CA ALA A 699 -18.38 30.62 -0.35
C ALA A 699 -18.44 29.45 -1.35
N PHE A 700 -19.60 29.21 -1.97
CA PHE A 700 -19.75 28.17 -2.98
C PHE A 700 -18.87 28.45 -4.21
N GLU A 701 -18.89 29.66 -4.75
CA GLU A 701 -18.05 30.02 -5.90
C GLU A 701 -16.55 29.92 -5.55
N HIS A 702 -16.18 30.27 -4.31
CA HIS A 702 -14.82 30.14 -3.83
C HIS A 702 -14.35 28.67 -3.78
N TYR A 703 -15.19 27.75 -3.31
CA TYR A 703 -14.85 26.31 -3.24
C TYR A 703 -15.07 25.55 -4.55
N TYR A 704 -15.94 26.05 -5.42
CA TYR A 704 -16.25 25.45 -6.73
C TYR A 704 -16.09 26.46 -7.87
N PRO A 705 -14.84 26.84 -8.21
CA PRO A 705 -14.59 27.87 -9.21
C PRO A 705 -15.29 27.59 -10.54
N GLY A 706 -16.00 28.60 -11.06
CA GLY A 706 -16.74 28.51 -12.31
C GLY A 706 -18.08 27.77 -12.23
N LYS A 707 -18.58 27.46 -11.02
CA LYS A 707 -19.91 26.91 -10.77
C LYS A 707 -20.66 27.78 -9.78
N THR A 708 -21.95 27.96 -9.98
CA THR A 708 -22.81 28.66 -9.01
C THR A 708 -23.62 27.68 -8.18
N LEU A 709 -23.95 28.06 -6.94
CA LEU A 709 -24.82 27.27 -6.08
C LEU A 709 -26.19 27.08 -6.71
N GLN A 710 -26.72 28.12 -7.35
CA GLN A 710 -28.03 28.11 -7.99
C GLN A 710 -28.11 27.10 -9.15
N GLU A 711 -27.05 26.97 -9.97
CA GLU A 711 -26.99 25.95 -11.03
C GLU A 711 -26.98 24.53 -10.46
N TYR A 712 -26.22 24.30 -9.39
CA TYR A 712 -26.22 23.02 -8.70
C TYR A 712 -27.62 22.67 -8.17
N MET A 713 -28.29 23.61 -7.52
CA MET A 713 -29.64 23.43 -6.98
C MET A 713 -30.68 23.16 -8.08
N ALA A 714 -30.58 23.86 -9.21
CA ALA A 714 -31.45 23.63 -10.37
C ALA A 714 -31.24 22.24 -11.00
N GLY A 715 -30.03 21.68 -10.92
CA GLY A 715 -29.72 20.32 -11.38
C GLY A 715 -30.27 19.20 -10.49
N GLN A 716 -30.64 19.48 -9.24
CA GLN A 716 -31.22 18.49 -8.31
C GLN A 716 -32.76 18.40 -8.40
N THR A 717 -33.39 19.36 -9.07
CA THR A 717 -34.85 19.41 -9.27
C THR A 717 -35.31 18.77 -10.59
N GLN A 718 -34.36 18.27 -11.41
CA GLN A 718 -34.58 17.41 -12.58
C GLN A 718 -34.33 15.95 -12.22
#